data_AF-A0A098LPJ6-F1
#
_entry.id   AF-A0A098LPJ6-F1
#
_cell.length_a   1.000
_cell.length_b   1.000
_cell.length_c   1.000
_cell.angle_alpha   90.00
_cell.angle_beta   90.00
_cell.angle_gamma   90.00
#
_symmetry.space_group_name_H-M   'P 1'
#
loop_
_entity.id
_entity.type
_entity.pdbx_description
1 polymer ?
#
loop_
_entity_poly.entity_id
_entity_poly.type
_entity_poly.pdbx_seq_one_letter_code
_entity_poly.pdbx_strand_id
1 'polypeptide(L)'
;MIHKLQYILALIFCLNTVCKTNAQRKERELDPLGDPVLLSSRHTSEFTFNNPGDSEFGNIIIDFNNATLFNNHSLAAQVRGSELAFEIWLREQHLVIKVAIEKEAHAKYGNFPNFPSFNEAQKWLYEEIELDGIRRNIGATQSLYNAKVREKKAIRDRCLRNIKLLDLRANQISTGQINNPQYGHIKLYGNGDTPLKDIKTTTQVNNLRAQEVAAFSKNQWGLDQELKIINTLNTLKKQNGWGSQFDRNNPLLQHLQRKQLDHFGAYSGFDGLGLLQLSLFQYKHLDWEDRNGLVVLPPTFLLPEGYKHLRIPKYATSDYLGHYAIKQNPPQLSIFHDEFWNARIRSQPWNTNFWLQEKERSRREALNNALNEFDLVKALSDAVTAALGNRNENFIKAKPELYNEVSEYFKVNDFSQVSMDCINYLLNQYHDGNDFAANSNLYVSANTPLYQNSQNPSRALEWKPGTQAVNEGFTNFGNVLSALFENYPNPAYEGYIIRNMFGINGLNVSASIRNEWLGSSFYFKNNLGSSVAIHFNDNNGLDILNQGSNTNAYITNLVDQLSSRLSGLNTEGKRFLFLKPKRIENVNKFISGNNTTSGRNFIKQSLQILGSNLSEEGKLQQFEIAYDAFDPLLPPSLQQNDYEAKIRESARYFKLYGNPEFGEYLESLLPLDPTFSQDDYYALYVTVRAKTKDLVWDYFRAIFDVVVESFEPVIELALLEVGGGLALKILRKLPLRYISNPIRNVINRLLASSSQAFSNFKHAKKYGIKTYSELGKVFSDLGITRALEKVQFHHLIEQRFVNNTAIKNWLGSSTNNWKSIVLTRAEHQVFTNGWRQRIGYGNVNGSFGVNTSTATLLDIQRAAREIYKDYPEILRALGL
;
A
#
# COMPACT_ATOMS: atom_id res chain seq x y z
N MET A 1 34.09 -2.00 29.25
CA MET A 1 34.41 -0.59 29.57
C MET A 1 34.50 0.23 28.26
N ILE A 2 33.36 0.44 27.57
CA ILE A 2 33.29 1.12 26.27
C ILE A 2 32.02 1.97 26.28
N HIS A 3 32.09 3.24 26.72
CA HIS A 3 30.96 4.19 26.66
C HIS A 3 31.29 5.69 26.88
N LYS A 4 32.57 6.10 27.01
CA LYS A 4 32.95 7.51 27.31
C LYS A 4 33.77 8.25 26.23
N LEU A 5 33.82 7.73 25.00
CA LEU A 5 34.58 8.35 23.90
C LEU A 5 33.75 8.78 22.67
N GLN A 6 32.44 8.48 22.64
CA GLN A 6 31.54 8.98 21.58
C GLN A 6 30.93 10.36 21.86
N TYR A 7 31.00 10.85 23.11
CA TYR A 7 30.35 12.12 23.51
C TYR A 7 31.19 13.39 23.29
N ILE A 8 32.48 13.27 22.94
CA ILE A 8 33.38 14.42 22.75
C ILE A 8 33.56 14.78 21.27
N LEU A 9 33.52 13.80 20.36
CA LEU A 9 33.59 14.05 18.91
C LEU A 9 32.30 14.68 18.35
N ALA A 10 31.16 14.51 19.02
CA ALA A 10 29.89 15.14 18.62
C ALA A 10 29.85 16.67 18.84
N LEU A 11 30.59 17.21 19.81
CA LEU A 11 30.57 18.64 20.12
C LEU A 11 31.47 19.51 19.22
N ILE A 12 32.43 18.91 18.51
CA ILE A 12 33.40 19.66 17.68
C ILE A 12 32.87 19.90 16.26
N PHE A 13 31.86 19.14 15.80
CA PHE A 13 31.36 19.21 14.42
C PHE A 13 30.30 20.30 14.16
N CYS A 14 29.83 21.02 15.19
CA CYS A 14 28.76 22.01 15.07
C CYS A 14 29.23 23.47 14.99
N LEU A 15 30.55 23.74 14.91
CA LEU A 15 31.09 25.07 15.19
C LEU A 15 31.98 25.71 14.10
N ASN A 16 32.11 25.13 12.89
CA ASN A 16 33.04 25.71 11.89
C ASN A 16 32.78 25.43 10.39
N THR A 17 31.56 25.65 9.87
CA THR A 17 31.33 25.66 8.40
C THR A 17 30.24 26.61 7.86
N VAL A 18 30.23 27.89 8.27
CA VAL A 18 29.50 28.94 7.52
C VAL A 18 30.38 30.18 7.32
N CYS A 19 31.28 30.12 6.34
CA CYS A 19 31.96 31.32 5.86
C CYS A 19 32.47 31.17 4.42
N LYS A 20 31.99 32.07 3.54
CA LYS A 20 32.54 32.44 2.21
C LYS A 20 32.33 31.40 1.09
N THR A 21 32.02 31.77 -0.16
CA THR A 21 31.69 33.09 -0.77
C THR A 21 30.97 32.85 -2.10
N ASN A 22 30.30 33.85 -2.66
CA ASN A 22 30.51 34.24 -4.07
C ASN A 22 29.85 35.58 -4.42
N ALA A 23 30.48 36.32 -5.34
CA ALA A 23 29.97 37.55 -5.92
C ALA A 23 30.43 37.66 -7.39
N GLN A 24 29.59 38.24 -8.25
CA GLN A 24 29.87 38.56 -9.66
C GLN A 24 30.01 37.32 -10.60
N ARG A 25 29.81 37.38 -11.92
CA ARG A 25 29.62 38.53 -12.85
C ARG A 25 28.89 38.08 -14.16
N LYS A 26 28.10 38.99 -14.76
CA LYS A 26 27.86 39.30 -16.22
C LYS A 26 27.79 38.16 -17.28
N GLU A 27 27.07 38.24 -18.40
CA GLU A 27 26.46 39.32 -19.24
C GLU A 27 25.33 38.66 -20.13
N ARG A 28 24.53 39.20 -21.09
CA ARG A 28 24.38 40.43 -21.94
C ARG A 28 22.87 40.67 -22.27
N GLU A 29 22.34 41.86 -22.65
CA GLU A 29 22.31 42.61 -23.95
C GLU A 29 21.64 41.85 -25.13
N LEU A 30 20.65 42.38 -25.89
CA LEU A 30 19.93 43.68 -25.92
C LEU A 30 18.42 43.51 -26.25
N ASP A 31 17.55 44.44 -25.82
CA ASP A 31 16.88 45.46 -26.66
C ASP A 31 16.18 46.55 -25.79
N PRO A 32 15.80 47.74 -26.31
CA PRO A 32 15.41 48.90 -25.49
C PRO A 32 13.88 49.09 -25.31
N LEU A 33 13.51 50.12 -24.53
CA LEU A 33 12.14 50.61 -24.28
C LEU A 33 11.22 49.62 -23.53
N GLY A 34 11.57 49.33 -22.27
CA GLY A 34 10.83 48.39 -21.43
C GLY A 34 9.74 49.03 -20.55
N ASP A 35 8.50 48.56 -20.72
CA ASP A 35 7.41 48.60 -19.74
C ASP A 35 6.34 47.56 -20.19
N PRO A 36 5.61 46.83 -19.32
CA PRO A 36 5.78 46.60 -17.89
C PRO A 36 6.10 45.10 -17.59
N VAL A 37 5.78 44.65 -16.36
CA VAL A 37 5.57 43.24 -15.87
C VAL A 37 6.56 42.72 -14.80
N LEU A 38 5.92 42.16 -13.76
CA LEU A 38 6.38 41.28 -12.67
C LEU A 38 7.67 40.46 -12.90
N LEU A 39 8.54 40.40 -11.87
CA LEU A 39 8.79 39.14 -11.12
C LEU A 39 9.69 39.28 -9.86
N SER A 40 9.36 38.48 -8.85
CA SER A 40 10.16 37.97 -7.72
C SER A 40 11.50 38.62 -7.31
N SER A 41 11.57 39.09 -6.06
CA SER A 41 12.82 39.08 -5.26
C SER A 41 12.50 38.90 -3.77
N ARG A 42 13.52 38.59 -2.96
CA ARG A 42 13.40 38.59 -1.49
C ARG A 42 13.51 40.04 -0.99
N HIS A 43 12.42 40.61 -0.50
CA HIS A 43 12.48 41.79 0.37
C HIS A 43 11.98 41.46 1.77
N THR A 44 12.88 41.54 2.74
CA THR A 44 12.54 41.97 4.09
C THR A 44 12.06 43.41 3.97
N SER A 45 10.75 43.63 4.14
CA SER A 45 10.14 44.96 4.08
C SER A 45 10.44 45.72 5.37
N GLU A 46 11.58 46.39 5.42
CA GLU A 46 11.90 47.39 6.44
C GLU A 46 10.94 48.57 6.28
N PHE A 47 10.01 48.75 7.22
CA PHE A 47 9.13 49.91 7.28
C PHE A 47 9.80 51.01 8.13
N THR A 48 10.53 51.91 7.49
CA THR A 48 11.14 53.10 8.12
C THR A 48 10.17 54.29 8.08
N PHE A 49 9.52 54.57 9.20
CA PHE A 49 8.78 55.82 9.39
C PHE A 49 9.72 56.93 9.87
N ASN A 50 10.23 57.73 8.94
CA ASN A 50 10.96 58.96 9.27
C ASN A 50 9.98 60.04 9.76
N ASN A 51 9.99 60.34 11.06
CA ASN A 51 9.33 61.52 11.62
C ASN A 51 10.40 62.39 12.33
N PRO A 52 10.62 63.65 11.93
CA PRO A 52 11.76 64.44 12.40
C PRO A 52 11.51 65.07 13.78
N GLY A 53 11.55 64.26 14.84
CA GLY A 53 11.42 64.70 16.22
C GLY A 53 11.17 63.57 17.22
N ASP A 54 12.22 62.82 17.54
CA ASP A 54 12.49 62.09 18.81
C ASP A 54 13.60 61.04 18.58
N SER A 55 14.86 61.48 18.64
CA SER A 55 16.02 60.70 18.19
C SER A 55 16.63 59.73 19.21
N GLU A 56 15.86 59.27 20.20
CA GLU A 56 16.35 58.35 21.25
C GLU A 56 15.87 56.90 21.12
N PHE A 57 14.85 56.62 20.29
CA PHE A 57 14.34 55.26 20.05
C PHE A 57 14.81 54.72 18.70
N GLY A 58 15.91 53.95 18.71
CA GLY A 58 16.51 53.37 17.51
C GLY A 58 15.64 52.33 16.79
N ASN A 59 15.82 52.22 15.47
CA ASN A 59 15.05 51.37 14.55
C ASN A 59 14.75 49.94 15.08
N ILE A 60 13.47 49.66 15.34
CA ILE A 60 13.02 48.34 15.82
C ILE A 60 12.82 47.39 14.64
N ILE A 61 13.82 46.55 14.36
CA ILE A 61 13.72 45.47 13.36
C ILE A 61 13.07 44.24 14.01
N ILE A 62 11.86 43.89 13.59
CA ILE A 62 11.10 42.75 14.13
C ILE A 62 11.33 41.50 13.27
N ASP A 63 12.36 40.74 13.63
CA ASP A 63 12.56 39.37 13.13
C ASP A 63 11.73 38.38 13.96
N PHE A 64 11.10 37.40 13.29
CA PHE A 64 10.29 36.34 13.90
C PHE A 64 11.07 35.05 14.15
N ASN A 65 12.40 35.07 14.02
CA ASN A 65 13.27 34.00 14.53
C ASN A 65 13.30 33.97 16.07
N ASN A 66 13.58 32.78 16.65
CA ASN A 66 13.33 32.43 18.06
C ASN A 66 14.03 33.28 19.15
N ALA A 67 14.85 34.28 18.80
CA ALA A 67 15.65 35.06 19.76
C ALA A 67 15.13 36.48 20.01
N THR A 68 14.31 37.06 19.12
CA THR A 68 13.91 38.48 19.18
C THR A 68 12.61 38.73 19.96
N LEU A 69 11.68 37.77 19.97
CA LEU A 69 10.34 37.89 20.56
C LEU A 69 10.30 38.43 22.00
N PHE A 70 11.29 38.10 22.83
CA PHE A 70 11.35 38.51 24.23
C PHE A 70 12.31 39.66 24.53
N ASN A 71 13.14 40.08 23.56
CA ASN A 71 14.11 41.17 23.78
C ASN A 71 13.43 42.55 23.84
N ASN A 72 12.17 42.68 23.41
CA ASN A 72 11.40 43.91 23.60
C ASN A 72 11.21 44.29 25.09
N HIS A 73 11.39 43.34 26.02
CA HIS A 73 11.20 43.60 27.45
C HIS A 73 12.34 44.40 28.11
N SER A 74 13.55 44.44 27.52
CA SER A 74 14.63 45.32 27.98
C SER A 74 14.42 46.77 27.52
N LEU A 75 13.85 46.98 26.33
CA LEU A 75 13.34 48.29 25.90
C LEU A 75 12.17 48.74 26.79
N ALA A 76 11.18 47.89 27.02
CA ALA A 76 10.03 48.22 27.87
C ALA A 76 10.45 48.62 29.31
N ALA A 77 11.57 48.08 29.82
CA ALA A 77 12.12 48.48 31.11
C ALA A 77 12.62 49.94 31.16
N GLN A 78 12.87 50.58 30.01
CA GLN A 78 13.22 52.00 29.86
C GLN A 78 11.99 52.92 29.67
N VAL A 79 10.88 52.40 29.14
CA VAL A 79 9.65 53.15 28.83
C VAL A 79 8.80 53.50 30.09
N ARG A 80 9.23 53.09 31.29
CA ARG A 80 8.50 53.26 32.57
C ARG A 80 8.17 54.71 32.98
N GLY A 81 8.63 55.71 32.25
CA GLY A 81 8.46 57.13 32.58
C GLY A 81 7.09 57.72 32.24
N SER A 82 6.31 57.15 31.31
CA SER A 82 4.94 57.64 31.05
C SER A 82 3.97 56.56 30.57
N GLU A 83 2.76 56.60 31.11
CA GLU A 83 1.62 55.75 30.75
C GLU A 83 1.24 55.90 29.25
N LEU A 84 1.34 57.13 28.74
CA LEU A 84 1.10 57.44 27.32
C LEU A 84 2.10 56.74 26.38
N ALA A 85 3.39 56.70 26.72
CA ALA A 85 4.39 56.00 25.90
C ALA A 85 4.18 54.48 25.91
N PHE A 86 3.73 53.91 27.03
CA PHE A 86 3.35 52.50 27.10
C PHE A 86 2.11 52.19 26.24
N GLU A 87 1.06 53.01 26.29
CA GLU A 87 -0.14 52.84 25.46
C GLU A 87 0.14 52.98 23.96
N ILE A 88 1.03 53.90 23.56
CA ILE A 88 1.50 54.02 22.18
C ILE A 88 2.27 52.75 21.77
N TRP A 89 3.25 52.32 22.57
CA TRP A 89 4.02 51.11 22.30
C TRP A 89 3.15 49.84 22.20
N LEU A 90 2.18 49.69 23.10
CA LEU A 90 1.22 48.58 23.13
C LEU A 90 0.36 48.56 21.85
N ARG A 91 -0.06 49.73 21.36
CA ARG A 91 -0.79 49.87 20.10
C ARG A 91 0.06 49.43 18.90
N GLU A 92 1.33 49.80 18.85
CA GLU A 92 2.25 49.34 17.79
C GLU A 92 2.47 47.82 17.85
N GLN A 93 2.60 47.21 19.05
CA GLN A 93 2.68 45.76 19.16
C GLN A 93 1.39 45.07 18.64
N HIS A 94 0.22 45.63 18.92
CA HIS A 94 -1.05 45.13 18.38
C HIS A 94 -1.12 45.23 16.85
N LEU A 95 -0.61 46.32 16.25
CA LEU A 95 -0.53 46.47 14.78
C LEU A 95 0.43 45.43 14.17
N VAL A 96 1.60 45.20 14.77
CA VAL A 96 2.56 44.17 14.32
C VAL A 96 1.96 42.77 14.39
N ILE A 97 1.31 42.41 15.50
CA ILE A 97 0.66 41.09 15.66
C ILE A 97 -0.48 40.92 14.64
N LYS A 98 -1.29 41.96 14.42
CA LYS A 98 -2.33 41.97 13.37
C LYS A 98 -1.73 41.66 11.99
N VAL A 99 -0.69 42.38 11.56
CA VAL A 99 -0.04 42.18 10.24
C VAL A 99 0.58 40.78 10.13
N ALA A 100 1.12 40.24 11.22
CA ALA A 100 1.64 38.87 11.23
C ALA A 100 0.52 37.83 11.07
N ILE A 101 -0.65 38.02 11.71
CA ILE A 101 -1.84 37.17 11.51
C ILE A 101 -2.35 37.27 10.07
N GLU A 102 -2.42 38.47 9.49
CA GLU A 102 -2.83 38.70 8.09
C GLU A 102 -1.93 37.95 7.10
N LYS A 103 -0.61 37.94 7.35
CA LYS A 103 0.38 37.23 6.54
C LYS A 103 0.19 35.71 6.58
N GLU A 104 0.00 35.12 7.76
CA GLU A 104 -0.24 33.67 7.87
C GLU A 104 -1.64 33.29 7.34
N ALA A 105 -2.65 34.15 7.47
CA ALA A 105 -3.97 33.98 6.86
C ALA A 105 -3.90 33.95 5.33
N HIS A 106 -3.19 34.92 4.73
CA HIS A 106 -2.96 34.99 3.30
C HIS A 106 -2.14 33.78 2.80
N ALA A 107 -1.13 33.33 3.55
CA ALA A 107 -0.34 32.14 3.20
C ALA A 107 -1.17 30.83 3.19
N LYS A 108 -2.14 30.69 4.11
CA LYS A 108 -3.00 29.49 4.21
C LYS A 108 -4.16 29.49 3.21
N TYR A 109 -4.67 30.66 2.84
CA TYR A 109 -5.93 30.79 2.06
C TYR A 109 -5.79 31.50 0.71
N GLY A 110 -4.62 32.03 0.34
CA GLY A 110 -4.30 32.60 -0.98
C GLY A 110 -4.94 33.96 -1.30
N ASN A 111 -6.13 34.24 -0.77
CA ASN A 111 -6.77 35.55 -0.76
C ASN A 111 -7.54 35.69 0.55
N PHE A 112 -6.96 36.39 1.52
CA PHE A 112 -7.61 36.73 2.78
C PHE A 112 -7.64 38.27 2.95
N PRO A 113 -8.75 38.88 3.39
CA PRO A 113 -8.85 40.34 3.52
C PRO A 113 -8.04 40.87 4.70
N ASN A 114 -7.65 42.14 4.61
CA ASN A 114 -7.13 42.88 5.76
C ASN A 114 -8.20 42.95 6.85
N PHE A 115 -7.85 42.63 8.10
CA PHE A 115 -8.77 42.75 9.23
C PHE A 115 -9.02 44.23 9.57
N PRO A 116 -10.27 44.65 9.84
CA PRO A 116 -10.58 46.04 10.20
C PRO A 116 -9.94 46.51 11.52
N SER A 117 -9.59 45.59 12.41
CA SER A 117 -8.92 45.88 13.69
C SER A 117 -8.04 44.71 14.13
N PHE A 118 -7.18 44.97 15.12
CA PHE A 118 -6.44 43.94 15.82
C PHE A 118 -7.36 42.90 16.51
N ASN A 119 -8.50 43.33 17.08
CA ASN A 119 -9.44 42.45 17.75
C ASN A 119 -10.09 41.44 16.77
N GLU A 120 -10.35 41.83 15.51
CA GLU A 120 -10.83 40.89 14.49
C GLU A 120 -9.75 39.87 14.07
N ALA A 121 -8.49 40.30 13.98
CA ALA A 121 -7.36 39.38 13.74
C ALA A 121 -7.19 38.38 14.90
N GLN A 122 -7.30 38.83 16.15
CA GLN A 122 -7.26 37.97 17.34
C GLN A 122 -8.40 36.94 17.34
N LYS A 123 -9.65 37.38 17.10
CA LYS A 123 -10.80 36.47 16.99
C LYS A 123 -10.57 35.39 15.95
N TRP A 124 -10.06 35.77 14.77
CA TRP A 124 -9.74 34.83 13.69
C TRP A 124 -8.63 33.85 14.08
N LEU A 125 -7.56 34.30 14.73
CA LEU A 125 -6.46 33.42 15.16
C LEU A 125 -6.95 32.32 16.12
N TYR A 126 -7.74 32.68 17.13
CA TYR A 126 -8.31 31.70 18.05
C TYR A 126 -9.35 30.78 17.38
N GLU A 127 -10.07 31.30 16.40
CA GLU A 127 -10.98 30.51 15.57
C GLU A 127 -10.24 29.44 14.77
N GLU A 128 -9.14 29.79 14.09
CA GLU A 128 -8.32 28.85 13.32
C GLU A 128 -7.64 27.79 14.22
N ILE A 129 -7.14 28.18 15.41
CA ILE A 129 -6.55 27.27 16.38
C ILE A 129 -7.55 26.21 16.83
N GLU A 130 -8.78 26.60 17.17
CA GLU A 130 -9.84 25.67 17.58
C GLU A 130 -10.38 24.87 16.39
N LEU A 131 -10.51 25.47 15.20
CA LEU A 131 -10.90 24.81 13.96
C LEU A 131 -9.92 23.69 13.57
N ASP A 132 -8.61 23.94 13.64
CA ASP A 132 -7.57 22.93 13.40
C ASP A 132 -7.46 21.93 14.57
N GLY A 133 -7.92 22.30 15.77
CA GLY A 133 -8.20 21.37 16.87
C GLY A 133 -9.33 20.40 16.53
N ILE A 134 -10.49 20.91 16.07
CA ILE A 134 -11.64 20.10 15.64
C ILE A 134 -11.24 19.17 14.50
N ARG A 135 -10.59 19.70 13.44
CA ARG A 135 -10.16 18.93 12.25
C ARG A 135 -9.31 17.73 12.62
N ARG A 136 -8.34 17.89 13.53
CA ARG A 136 -7.48 16.80 14.03
C ARG A 136 -8.25 15.82 14.91
N ASN A 137 -8.93 16.31 15.95
CA ASN A 137 -9.48 15.45 17.00
C ASN A 137 -10.79 14.75 16.60
N ILE A 138 -11.57 15.28 15.65
CA ILE A 138 -12.85 14.67 15.26
C ILE A 138 -12.68 13.26 14.66
N GLY A 139 -11.58 13.01 13.93
CA GLY A 139 -11.25 11.68 13.39
C GLY A 139 -10.94 10.66 14.48
N ALA A 140 -10.11 11.03 15.46
CA ALA A 140 -9.81 10.19 16.62
C ALA A 140 -11.07 9.92 17.46
N THR A 141 -11.88 10.96 17.71
CA THR A 141 -13.15 10.86 18.44
C THR A 141 -14.11 9.89 17.74
N GLN A 142 -14.26 10.02 16.40
CA GLN A 142 -15.04 9.07 15.60
C GLN A 142 -14.53 7.64 15.74
N SER A 143 -13.22 7.40 15.67
CA SER A 143 -12.64 6.05 15.80
C SER A 143 -12.93 5.42 17.15
N LEU A 144 -12.85 6.20 18.25
CA LEU A 144 -13.20 5.75 19.60
C LEU A 144 -14.67 5.33 19.70
N TYR A 145 -15.60 6.18 19.27
CA TYR A 145 -17.03 5.86 19.35
C TYR A 145 -17.44 4.75 18.37
N ASN A 146 -16.83 4.66 17.19
CA ASN A 146 -17.00 3.53 16.27
C ASN A 146 -16.53 2.20 16.89
N ALA A 147 -15.48 2.19 17.71
CA ALA A 147 -15.04 1.00 18.44
C ALA A 147 -16.12 0.55 19.44
N LYS A 148 -16.65 1.46 20.26
CA LYS A 148 -17.76 1.19 21.19
C LYS A 148 -19.01 0.67 20.46
N VAL A 149 -19.35 1.20 19.28
CA VAL A 149 -20.48 0.68 18.48
C VAL A 149 -20.22 -0.74 17.96
N ARG A 150 -18.99 -1.09 17.54
CA ARG A 150 -18.65 -2.47 17.15
C ARG A 150 -18.79 -3.43 18.33
N GLU A 151 -18.26 -3.06 19.49
CA GLU A 151 -18.37 -3.82 20.75
C GLU A 151 -19.85 -4.04 21.13
N LYS A 152 -20.65 -2.97 21.21
CA LYS A 152 -22.07 -3.07 21.57
C LYS A 152 -22.91 -3.80 20.53
N LYS A 153 -22.58 -3.73 19.24
CA LYS A 153 -23.21 -4.59 18.21
C LYS A 153 -22.87 -6.06 18.44
N ALA A 154 -21.62 -6.41 18.70
CA ALA A 154 -21.23 -7.80 19.00
C ALA A 154 -21.96 -8.34 20.25
N ILE A 155 -22.10 -7.53 21.31
CA ILE A 155 -22.88 -7.90 22.51
C ILE A 155 -24.37 -8.09 22.18
N ARG A 156 -24.97 -7.19 21.39
CA ARG A 156 -26.38 -7.30 20.94
C ARG A 156 -26.59 -8.60 20.17
N ASP A 157 -25.74 -8.85 19.18
CA ASP A 157 -25.83 -9.97 18.24
C ASP A 157 -25.58 -11.31 18.95
N ARG A 158 -24.71 -11.33 19.96
CA ARG A 158 -24.54 -12.46 20.89
C ARG A 158 -25.83 -12.75 21.69
N CYS A 159 -26.44 -11.72 22.29
CA CYS A 159 -27.67 -11.91 23.07
C CYS A 159 -28.81 -12.45 22.19
N LEU A 160 -29.00 -11.87 20.99
CA LEU A 160 -30.00 -12.33 20.02
C LEU A 160 -29.76 -13.78 19.57
N ARG A 161 -28.50 -14.16 19.32
CA ARG A 161 -28.09 -15.55 19.03
C ARG A 161 -28.45 -16.48 20.19
N ASN A 162 -28.00 -16.17 21.41
CA ASN A 162 -28.21 -17.00 22.59
C ASN A 162 -29.72 -17.15 22.90
N ILE A 163 -30.53 -16.09 22.73
CA ILE A 163 -31.99 -16.16 22.87
C ILE A 163 -32.61 -17.12 21.84
N LYS A 164 -32.26 -17.04 20.54
CA LYS A 164 -32.78 -17.99 19.54
C LYS A 164 -32.34 -19.43 19.79
N LEU A 165 -31.10 -19.66 20.23
CA LEU A 165 -30.60 -20.97 20.63
C LEU A 165 -31.37 -21.53 21.85
N LEU A 166 -31.70 -20.69 22.81
CA LEU A 166 -32.54 -21.03 23.97
C LEU A 166 -33.98 -21.34 23.57
N ASP A 167 -34.57 -20.60 22.63
CA ASP A 167 -35.92 -20.85 22.11
C ASP A 167 -35.99 -22.19 21.32
N LEU A 168 -34.97 -22.50 20.52
CA LEU A 168 -34.80 -23.82 19.90
C LEU A 168 -34.69 -24.93 20.97
N ARG A 169 -33.91 -24.68 22.03
CA ARG A 169 -33.73 -25.67 23.11
C ARG A 169 -35.00 -25.87 23.94
N ALA A 170 -35.81 -24.83 24.14
CA ALA A 170 -37.14 -24.94 24.76
C ALA A 170 -38.04 -25.90 23.98
N ASN A 171 -38.10 -25.74 22.65
CA ASN A 171 -38.87 -26.60 21.77
C ASN A 171 -38.42 -28.07 21.89
N GLN A 172 -37.11 -28.33 21.79
CA GLN A 172 -36.53 -29.67 21.97
C GLN A 172 -36.87 -30.31 23.32
N ILE A 173 -36.86 -29.55 24.42
CA ILE A 173 -37.26 -30.06 25.74
C ILE A 173 -38.77 -30.37 25.76
N SER A 174 -39.62 -29.50 25.19
CA SER A 174 -41.08 -29.72 25.12
C SER A 174 -41.50 -30.88 24.22
N THR A 175 -40.67 -31.26 23.24
CA THR A 175 -40.87 -32.40 22.34
C THR A 175 -40.15 -33.67 22.81
N GLY A 176 -39.59 -33.68 24.03
CA GLY A 176 -38.97 -34.85 24.65
C GLY A 176 -37.51 -35.13 24.26
N GLN A 177 -36.90 -34.30 23.39
CA GLN A 177 -35.49 -34.40 22.98
C GLN A 177 -34.52 -33.89 24.06
N ILE A 178 -34.69 -34.34 25.31
CA ILE A 178 -33.93 -33.87 26.47
C ILE A 178 -32.49 -34.40 26.46
N ASN A 179 -32.30 -35.67 26.07
CA ASN A 179 -31.01 -36.35 26.17
C ASN A 179 -30.16 -36.29 24.90
N ASN A 180 -30.77 -36.36 23.71
CA ASN A 180 -30.08 -36.26 22.42
C ASN A 180 -30.65 -35.12 21.54
N PRO A 181 -30.40 -33.84 21.87
CA PRO A 181 -30.82 -32.71 21.04
C PRO A 181 -29.93 -32.52 19.81
N GLN A 182 -30.57 -32.29 18.65
CA GLN A 182 -29.95 -31.98 17.34
C GLN A 182 -28.80 -30.95 17.43
N TYR A 183 -29.06 -29.82 18.09
CA TYR A 183 -28.10 -28.71 18.26
C TYR A 183 -27.26 -28.81 19.54
N GLY A 184 -27.22 -29.98 20.19
CA GLY A 184 -26.69 -30.15 21.54
C GLY A 184 -25.21 -29.79 21.73
N HIS A 185 -24.44 -29.78 20.66
CA HIS A 185 -23.03 -29.44 20.61
C HIS A 185 -22.78 -27.92 20.51
N ILE A 186 -23.75 -27.15 20.01
CA ILE A 186 -23.68 -25.69 19.93
C ILE A 186 -23.69 -25.11 21.36
N LYS A 187 -22.92 -24.03 21.57
CA LYS A 187 -22.66 -23.42 22.87
C LYS A 187 -23.28 -22.03 22.98
N LEU A 188 -23.75 -21.65 24.17
CA LEU A 188 -24.16 -20.28 24.48
C LEU A 188 -22.94 -19.40 24.69
N TYR A 189 -22.64 -18.56 23.70
CA TYR A 189 -21.40 -17.80 23.65
C TYR A 189 -21.30 -16.79 24.80
N GLY A 190 -20.20 -16.83 25.56
CA GLY A 190 -19.92 -15.89 26.65
C GLY A 190 -20.67 -16.15 27.96
N ASN A 191 -21.39 -17.27 28.08
CA ASN A 191 -22.04 -17.69 29.33
C ASN A 191 -21.47 -19.06 29.77
N GLY A 192 -20.18 -19.04 30.13
CA GLY A 192 -19.37 -20.24 30.39
C GLY A 192 -19.18 -21.16 29.17
N ASP A 193 -19.54 -20.68 27.98
CA ASP A 193 -19.68 -21.43 26.72
C ASP A 193 -20.45 -22.76 26.90
N THR A 194 -21.54 -22.68 27.66
CA THR A 194 -22.41 -23.80 28.04
C THR A 194 -23.01 -24.48 26.81
N PRO A 195 -22.78 -25.79 26.57
CA PRO A 195 -23.42 -26.54 25.48
C PRO A 195 -24.94 -26.71 25.67
N LEU A 196 -25.72 -26.61 24.59
CA LEU A 196 -27.18 -26.75 24.65
C LEU A 196 -27.65 -28.12 25.17
N LYS A 197 -26.85 -29.18 24.98
CA LYS A 197 -27.16 -30.52 25.53
C LYS A 197 -27.19 -30.56 27.05
N ASP A 198 -26.47 -29.68 27.74
CA ASP A 198 -26.33 -29.69 29.21
C ASP A 198 -27.47 -28.90 29.90
N ILE A 199 -28.19 -28.09 29.13
CA ILE A 199 -29.47 -27.49 29.53
C ILE A 199 -30.54 -28.58 29.40
N LYS A 200 -31.14 -29.03 30.51
CA LYS A 200 -32.09 -30.17 30.54
C LYS A 200 -33.54 -29.80 30.82
N THR A 201 -33.80 -28.63 31.41
CA THR A 201 -35.14 -28.22 31.86
C THR A 201 -35.57 -26.87 31.29
N THR A 202 -36.88 -26.67 31.13
CA THR A 202 -37.47 -25.37 30.77
C THR A 202 -37.14 -24.28 31.79
N THR A 203 -37.01 -24.62 33.08
CA THR A 203 -36.56 -23.70 34.13
C THR A 203 -35.14 -23.16 33.87
N GLN A 204 -34.19 -24.03 33.50
CA GLN A 204 -32.85 -23.58 33.11
C GLN A 204 -32.89 -22.68 31.87
N VAL A 205 -33.67 -23.05 30.84
CA VAL A 205 -33.85 -22.22 29.63
C VAL A 205 -34.40 -20.84 29.99
N ASN A 206 -35.46 -20.77 30.78
CA ASN A 206 -36.09 -19.50 31.18
C ASN A 206 -35.14 -18.60 31.97
N ASN A 207 -34.34 -19.16 32.89
CA ASN A 207 -33.36 -18.41 33.67
C ASN A 207 -32.23 -17.84 32.78
N LEU A 208 -31.67 -18.65 31.88
CA LEU A 208 -30.64 -18.21 30.92
C LEU A 208 -31.19 -17.16 29.93
N ARG A 209 -32.45 -17.34 29.49
CA ARG A 209 -33.13 -16.41 28.57
C ARG A 209 -33.38 -15.06 29.25
N ALA A 210 -33.76 -15.06 30.53
CA ALA A 210 -33.93 -13.83 31.30
C ALA A 210 -32.61 -13.05 31.45
N GLN A 211 -31.48 -13.76 31.66
CA GLN A 211 -30.15 -13.15 31.70
C GLN A 211 -29.79 -12.47 30.37
N GLU A 212 -29.97 -13.14 29.23
CA GLU A 212 -29.66 -12.56 27.91
C GLU A 212 -30.63 -11.43 27.52
N VAL A 213 -31.90 -11.49 27.90
CA VAL A 213 -32.86 -10.39 27.68
C VAL A 213 -32.50 -9.15 28.51
N ALA A 214 -32.03 -9.33 29.75
CA ALA A 214 -31.53 -8.24 30.58
C ALA A 214 -30.22 -7.64 30.02
N ALA A 215 -29.29 -8.50 29.57
CA ALA A 215 -28.04 -8.09 28.93
C ALA A 215 -28.29 -7.33 27.61
N PHE A 216 -29.18 -7.84 26.75
CA PHE A 216 -29.64 -7.18 25.54
C PHE A 216 -30.21 -5.80 25.85
N SER A 217 -31.15 -5.70 26.79
CA SER A 217 -31.82 -4.43 27.13
C SER A 217 -30.82 -3.38 27.63
N LYS A 218 -29.94 -3.76 28.57
CA LYS A 218 -28.89 -2.86 29.09
C LYS A 218 -27.93 -2.40 28.00
N ASN A 219 -27.56 -3.30 27.09
CA ASN A 219 -26.63 -2.99 25.99
C ASN A 219 -27.27 -2.17 24.87
N GLN A 220 -28.53 -2.45 24.50
CA GLN A 220 -29.22 -1.78 23.40
C GLN A 220 -29.41 -0.28 23.67
N TRP A 221 -29.83 0.11 24.87
CA TRP A 221 -29.85 1.53 25.25
C TRP A 221 -28.48 2.19 25.05
N GLY A 222 -27.40 1.51 25.46
CA GLY A 222 -26.03 1.98 25.24
C GLY A 222 -25.71 2.15 23.76
N LEU A 223 -26.04 1.16 22.92
CA LEU A 223 -25.85 1.20 21.47
C LEU A 223 -26.61 2.38 20.84
N ASP A 224 -27.84 2.66 21.29
CA ASP A 224 -28.62 3.82 20.85
C ASP A 224 -27.89 5.14 21.14
N GLN A 225 -27.19 5.26 22.29
CA GLN A 225 -26.43 6.46 22.63
C GLN A 225 -25.17 6.60 21.77
N GLU A 226 -24.34 5.55 21.68
CA GLU A 226 -23.08 5.64 20.91
C GLU A 226 -23.37 5.94 19.42
N LEU A 227 -24.47 5.41 18.85
CA LEU A 227 -24.92 5.72 17.50
C LEU A 227 -25.38 7.19 17.34
N LYS A 228 -26.10 7.76 18.31
CA LYS A 228 -26.46 9.19 18.31
C LYS A 228 -25.22 10.09 18.41
N ILE A 229 -24.23 9.70 19.19
CA ILE A 229 -22.94 10.40 19.29
C ILE A 229 -22.19 10.35 17.95
N ILE A 230 -22.07 9.17 17.33
CA ILE A 230 -21.45 9.03 16.00
C ILE A 230 -22.18 9.86 14.95
N ASN A 231 -23.51 9.85 14.93
CA ASN A 231 -24.29 10.67 13.99
C ASN A 231 -24.04 12.17 14.20
N THR A 232 -23.90 12.62 15.45
CA THR A 232 -23.54 14.01 15.77
C THR A 232 -22.13 14.36 15.29
N LEU A 233 -21.15 13.48 15.54
CA LEU A 233 -19.77 13.63 15.05
C LEU A 233 -19.69 13.58 13.51
N ASN A 234 -20.56 12.80 12.85
CA ASN A 234 -20.66 12.73 11.39
C ASN A 234 -21.26 14.01 10.81
N THR A 235 -22.31 14.58 11.43
CA THR A 235 -22.89 15.87 11.04
C THR A 235 -21.87 16.98 11.18
N LEU A 236 -21.16 17.05 12.31
CA LEU A 236 -20.03 17.96 12.49
C LEU A 236 -18.98 17.74 11.39
N LYS A 237 -18.49 16.53 11.16
CA LYS A 237 -17.50 16.27 10.10
C LYS A 237 -17.97 16.66 8.69
N LYS A 238 -19.27 16.58 8.39
CA LYS A 238 -19.85 17.05 7.12
C LYS A 238 -19.90 18.58 7.02
N GLN A 239 -20.19 19.29 8.12
CA GLN A 239 -20.07 20.75 8.22
C GLN A 239 -18.61 21.21 8.10
N ASN A 240 -17.66 20.35 8.48
CA ASN A 240 -16.23 20.61 8.50
C ASN A 240 -15.52 20.14 7.21
N GLY A 241 -16.14 20.35 6.04
CA GLY A 241 -15.79 19.72 4.77
C GLY A 241 -14.31 19.83 4.37
N TRP A 242 -13.73 18.71 3.94
CA TRP A 242 -12.38 18.68 3.34
C TRP A 242 -12.45 19.15 1.89
N GLY A 243 -12.36 20.47 1.67
CA GLY A 243 -12.33 21.10 0.35
C GLY A 243 -13.28 22.29 0.18
N SER A 244 -14.25 22.45 1.08
CA SER A 244 -15.11 23.64 1.17
C SER A 244 -14.79 24.44 2.44
N GLN A 245 -15.12 25.72 2.45
CA GLN A 245 -14.94 26.57 3.63
C GLN A 245 -15.77 26.01 4.80
N PHE A 246 -15.14 25.89 5.98
CA PHE A 246 -15.86 25.56 7.21
C PHE A 246 -16.84 26.70 7.52
N ASP A 247 -18.08 26.38 7.87
CA ASP A 247 -19.06 27.38 8.27
C ASP A 247 -18.65 28.06 9.59
N ARG A 248 -18.09 29.27 9.51
CA ARG A 248 -17.66 30.05 10.68
C ARG A 248 -18.84 30.40 11.63
N ASN A 249 -20.08 30.19 11.19
CA ASN A 249 -21.27 30.31 12.03
C ASN A 249 -21.56 29.07 12.91
N ASN A 250 -20.75 28.00 12.82
CA ASN A 250 -20.98 26.77 13.59
C ASN A 250 -20.99 27.05 15.10
N PRO A 251 -22.08 26.72 15.84
CA PRO A 251 -22.20 27.00 17.27
C PRO A 251 -21.10 26.35 18.14
N LEU A 252 -20.50 25.24 17.70
CA LEU A 252 -19.34 24.65 18.37
C LEU A 252 -18.13 25.59 18.29
N LEU A 253 -17.80 26.06 17.09
CA LEU A 253 -16.63 26.89 16.85
C LEU A 253 -16.76 28.25 17.53
N GLN A 254 -17.93 28.90 17.43
CA GLN A 254 -18.20 30.16 18.13
C GLN A 254 -18.09 30.03 19.66
N HIS A 255 -18.50 28.88 20.23
CA HIS A 255 -18.37 28.63 21.67
C HIS A 255 -16.90 28.39 22.08
N LEU A 256 -16.13 27.67 21.26
CA LEU A 256 -14.69 27.42 21.51
C LEU A 256 -13.86 28.70 21.36
N GLN A 257 -14.11 29.49 20.32
CA GLN A 257 -13.52 30.82 20.12
C GLN A 257 -13.84 31.73 21.31
N ARG A 258 -15.09 31.74 21.80
CA ARG A 258 -15.45 32.51 22.99
C ARG A 258 -14.66 32.06 24.21
N LYS A 259 -14.51 30.76 24.45
CA LYS A 259 -13.67 30.24 25.55
C LYS A 259 -12.21 30.68 25.45
N GLN A 260 -11.64 30.79 24.25
CA GLN A 260 -10.30 31.36 24.05
C GLN A 260 -10.25 32.85 24.38
N LEU A 261 -11.25 33.63 23.95
CA LEU A 261 -11.35 35.07 24.24
C LEU A 261 -11.61 35.35 25.73
N ASP A 262 -12.45 34.55 26.39
CA ASP A 262 -12.72 34.61 27.84
C ASP A 262 -11.45 34.30 28.64
N HIS A 263 -10.66 33.29 28.21
CA HIS A 263 -9.36 32.96 28.81
C HIS A 263 -8.31 34.05 28.55
N PHE A 264 -8.27 34.62 27.34
CA PHE A 264 -7.40 35.75 27.03
C PHE A 264 -7.72 36.99 27.87
N GLY A 265 -9.00 37.32 28.04
CA GLY A 265 -9.46 38.50 28.78
C GLY A 265 -9.11 38.50 30.28
N ALA A 266 -8.59 37.38 30.81
CA ALA A 266 -8.02 37.32 32.15
C ALA A 266 -6.57 37.86 32.24
N TYR A 267 -5.93 38.19 31.11
CA TYR A 267 -4.56 38.70 31.03
C TYR A 267 -4.54 40.14 30.49
N SER A 268 -3.67 40.98 31.03
CA SER A 268 -3.55 42.39 30.66
C SER A 268 -2.11 42.77 30.28
N GLY A 269 -1.95 43.82 29.48
CA GLY A 269 -0.65 44.36 29.08
C GLY A 269 0.30 43.32 28.50
N PHE A 270 1.49 43.20 29.09
CA PHE A 270 2.57 42.31 28.64
C PHE A 270 2.20 40.82 28.63
N ASP A 271 1.38 40.34 29.57
CA ASP A 271 0.99 38.93 29.64
C ASP A 271 -0.03 38.57 28.55
N GLY A 272 -0.92 39.50 28.21
CA GLY A 272 -1.80 39.39 27.04
C GLY A 272 -1.00 39.34 25.74
N LEU A 273 -0.08 40.29 25.52
CA LEU A 273 0.83 40.29 24.36
C LEU A 273 1.61 38.98 24.24
N GLY A 274 2.19 38.49 25.35
CA GLY A 274 2.93 37.22 25.38
C GLY A 274 2.05 36.03 25.01
N LEU A 275 0.83 35.94 25.55
CA LEU A 275 -0.11 34.85 25.25
C LEU A 275 -0.53 34.83 23.77
N LEU A 276 -0.72 36.00 23.17
CA LEU A 276 -1.01 36.16 21.74
C LEU A 276 0.14 35.77 20.83
N GLN A 277 1.35 36.25 21.13
CA GLN A 277 2.56 35.91 20.38
C GLN A 277 2.81 34.40 20.42
N LEU A 278 2.58 33.77 21.57
CA LEU A 278 2.66 32.31 21.72
C LEU A 278 1.55 31.57 20.99
N SER A 279 0.33 32.12 20.93
CA SER A 279 -0.77 31.54 20.15
C SER A 279 -0.48 31.57 18.64
N LEU A 280 0.06 32.67 18.14
CA LEU A 280 0.49 32.81 16.74
C LEU A 280 1.69 31.92 16.41
N PHE A 281 2.69 31.85 17.30
CA PHE A 281 3.81 30.93 17.17
C PHE A 281 3.34 29.47 17.14
N GLN A 282 2.46 29.06 18.07
CA GLN A 282 1.92 27.71 18.10
C GLN A 282 1.18 27.40 16.80
N TYR A 283 0.29 28.29 16.35
CA TYR A 283 -0.45 28.17 15.10
C TYR A 283 0.47 27.93 13.89
N LYS A 284 1.50 28.76 13.74
CA LYS A 284 2.51 28.67 12.66
C LYS A 284 3.32 27.38 12.67
N HIS A 285 3.49 26.75 13.83
CA HIS A 285 4.32 25.56 14.00
C HIS A 285 3.53 24.26 14.27
N LEU A 286 2.20 24.26 14.14
CA LEU A 286 1.35 23.05 14.28
C LEU A 286 1.78 21.92 13.33
N ASP A 287 2.21 22.26 12.12
CA ASP A 287 2.69 21.33 11.08
C ASP A 287 3.96 20.55 11.47
N TRP A 288 4.65 20.95 12.54
CA TRP A 288 5.88 20.32 13.02
C TRP A 288 5.64 19.21 14.06
N GLU A 289 4.44 19.11 14.65
CA GLU A 289 4.07 18.05 15.60
C GLU A 289 4.06 16.64 14.93
N ASP A 290 3.79 16.54 13.61
CA ASP A 290 3.21 15.30 13.03
C ASP A 290 4.09 14.52 12.01
N ARG A 291 5.26 15.02 11.59
CA ARG A 291 6.07 14.32 10.54
C ARG A 291 7.05 13.26 11.05
N ASN A 292 7.40 13.27 12.34
CA ASN A 292 8.49 12.45 12.89
C ASN A 292 8.16 11.72 14.21
N GLY A 293 6.96 11.90 14.78
CA GLY A 293 6.57 11.27 16.06
C GLY A 293 7.39 11.70 17.28
N LEU A 294 8.27 12.70 17.14
CA LEU A 294 9.05 13.28 18.23
C LEU A 294 8.18 14.29 18.99
N VAL A 295 8.03 14.07 20.29
CA VAL A 295 7.44 15.07 21.20
C VAL A 295 8.42 16.23 21.33
N VAL A 296 8.29 17.19 20.42
CA VAL A 296 8.88 18.52 20.59
C VAL A 296 8.17 19.14 21.79
N LEU A 297 8.90 19.28 22.89
CA LEU A 297 8.40 19.93 24.10
C LEU A 297 7.82 21.31 23.73
N PRO A 298 6.66 21.71 24.31
CA PRO A 298 6.14 23.04 24.06
C PRO A 298 7.19 24.10 24.41
N PRO A 299 7.20 25.28 23.75
CA PRO A 299 8.22 26.32 23.97
C PRO A 299 8.35 26.87 25.40
N THR A 300 7.61 26.37 26.38
CA THR A 300 7.71 26.72 27.82
C THR A 300 9.11 26.51 28.41
N PHE A 301 9.96 25.70 27.79
CA PHE A 301 11.39 25.59 28.15
C PHE A 301 12.29 26.69 27.53
N LEU A 302 11.80 27.39 26.51
CA LEU A 302 12.45 28.53 25.84
C LEU A 302 11.84 29.89 26.24
N LEU A 303 10.74 29.88 27.01
CA LEU A 303 10.19 31.10 27.61
C LEU A 303 11.15 31.65 28.69
N PRO A 304 11.36 32.98 28.73
CA PRO A 304 11.93 33.64 29.90
C PRO A 304 11.12 33.30 31.15
N GLU A 305 11.77 33.24 32.32
CA GLU A 305 11.17 32.72 33.56
C GLU A 305 9.83 33.38 33.91
N GLY A 306 9.70 34.69 33.70
CA GLY A 306 8.46 35.44 33.93
C GLY A 306 7.25 34.94 33.13
N TYR A 307 7.45 34.36 31.94
CA TYR A 307 6.36 33.95 31.04
C TYR A 307 5.96 32.47 31.15
N LYS A 308 6.70 31.65 31.91
CA LYS A 308 6.39 30.21 32.07
C LYS A 308 5.03 29.93 32.74
N HIS A 309 4.40 30.96 33.31
CA HIS A 309 3.05 30.88 33.85
C HIS A 309 1.96 30.88 32.76
N LEU A 310 2.24 31.41 31.57
CA LEU A 310 1.29 31.48 30.46
C LEU A 310 0.97 30.09 29.90
N ARG A 311 -0.31 29.84 29.63
CA ARG A 311 -0.80 28.58 29.05
C ARG A 311 -1.84 28.88 27.98
N ILE A 312 -1.61 28.31 26.79
CA ILE A 312 -2.61 28.27 25.72
C ILE A 312 -3.46 27.01 25.95
N PRO A 313 -4.77 27.13 26.24
CA PRO A 313 -5.66 25.97 26.27
C PRO A 313 -5.89 25.47 24.83
N LYS A 314 -6.04 24.15 24.64
CA LYS A 314 -6.63 23.56 23.42
C LYS A 314 -8.02 23.07 23.84
N TYR A 315 -9.12 23.72 23.45
CA TYR A 315 -10.46 23.35 23.93
C TYR A 315 -11.13 22.24 23.11
N ALA A 316 -10.91 22.19 21.79
CA ALA A 316 -11.42 21.16 20.87
C ALA A 316 -10.74 19.77 21.03
N THR A 317 -10.58 19.28 22.26
CA THR A 317 -10.01 17.94 22.54
C THR A 317 -10.98 16.83 22.14
N SER A 318 -10.48 15.59 21.99
CA SER A 318 -11.32 14.41 21.73
C SER A 318 -12.41 14.23 22.79
N ASP A 319 -12.07 14.44 24.07
CA ASP A 319 -13.03 14.38 25.17
C ASP A 319 -14.06 15.50 25.09
N TYR A 320 -13.66 16.74 24.75
CA TYR A 320 -14.59 17.85 24.61
C TYR A 320 -15.57 17.62 23.43
N LEU A 321 -15.09 17.12 22.29
CA LEU A 321 -15.93 16.77 21.15
C LEU A 321 -16.92 15.65 21.50
N GLY A 322 -16.50 14.66 22.30
CA GLY A 322 -17.38 13.63 22.86
C GLY A 322 -18.47 14.21 23.77
N HIS A 323 -18.10 15.02 24.77
CA HIS A 323 -19.04 15.66 25.69
C HIS A 323 -19.99 16.64 24.97
N TYR A 324 -19.50 17.36 23.95
CA TYR A 324 -20.33 18.23 23.12
C TYR A 324 -21.36 17.43 22.31
N ALA A 325 -20.96 16.32 21.70
CA ALA A 325 -21.90 15.44 20.98
C ALA A 325 -22.98 14.87 21.92
N ILE A 326 -22.60 14.46 23.14
CA ILE A 326 -23.54 14.05 24.20
C ILE A 326 -24.47 15.21 24.62
N LYS A 327 -23.98 16.45 24.68
CA LYS A 327 -24.79 17.62 25.06
C LYS A 327 -25.77 18.05 23.97
N GLN A 328 -25.41 17.94 22.69
CA GLN A 328 -26.27 18.32 21.56
C GLN A 328 -27.37 17.31 21.28
N ASN A 329 -27.08 16.02 21.48
CA ASN A 329 -28.09 14.97 21.53
C ASN A 329 -28.14 14.40 22.96
N PRO A 330 -28.71 15.16 23.94
CA PRO A 330 -28.83 14.67 25.31
C PRO A 330 -29.62 13.37 25.30
N PRO A 331 -29.31 12.39 26.17
CA PRO A 331 -29.92 11.07 26.13
C PRO A 331 -31.46 11.10 26.17
N GLN A 332 -32.08 11.14 24.99
CA GLN A 332 -33.46 10.70 24.79
C GLN A 332 -33.51 9.26 25.27
N LEU A 333 -34.10 9.11 26.45
CA LEU A 333 -34.07 7.88 27.23
C LEU A 333 -34.69 6.78 26.36
N SER A 334 -33.91 5.73 26.06
CA SER A 334 -34.40 4.63 25.24
C SER A 334 -35.52 3.90 25.99
N ILE A 335 -36.42 3.24 25.26
CA ILE A 335 -37.44 2.36 25.86
C ILE A 335 -36.81 1.24 26.72
N PHE A 336 -35.54 0.91 26.47
CA PHE A 336 -34.76 -0.04 27.28
C PHE A 336 -34.15 0.58 28.55
N HIS A 337 -34.19 1.90 28.74
CA HIS A 337 -33.77 2.58 29.97
C HIS A 337 -34.95 2.79 30.93
N ASP A 338 -34.74 2.65 32.24
CA ASP A 338 -35.84 2.73 33.19
C ASP A 338 -36.33 4.16 33.45
N GLU A 339 -35.46 5.18 33.41
CA GLU A 339 -35.91 6.57 33.60
C GLU A 339 -36.85 7.09 32.50
N PHE A 340 -36.89 6.47 31.31
CA PHE A 340 -37.92 6.80 30.30
C PHE A 340 -39.33 6.53 30.87
N TRP A 341 -39.50 5.36 31.49
CA TRP A 341 -40.76 4.92 32.07
C TRP A 341 -41.02 5.60 33.42
N ASN A 342 -39.98 5.80 34.24
CA ASN A 342 -40.13 6.54 35.50
C ASN A 342 -40.55 8.00 35.23
N ALA A 343 -40.07 8.64 34.16
CA ALA A 343 -40.54 9.96 33.75
C ALA A 343 -42.03 9.95 33.31
N ARG A 344 -42.46 8.94 32.53
CA ARG A 344 -43.88 8.76 32.17
C ARG A 344 -44.76 8.55 33.41
N ILE A 345 -44.38 7.65 34.31
CA ILE A 345 -45.09 7.36 35.57
C ILE A 345 -45.18 8.61 36.45
N ARG A 346 -44.08 9.35 36.63
CA ARG A 346 -44.08 10.62 37.40
C ARG A 346 -44.99 11.69 36.78
N SER A 347 -45.21 11.68 35.46
CA SER A 347 -46.14 12.61 34.78
C SER A 347 -47.62 12.22 34.90
N GLN A 348 -47.93 10.96 35.21
CA GLN A 348 -49.30 10.43 35.32
C GLN A 348 -49.40 9.32 36.40
N PRO A 349 -49.18 9.63 37.69
CA PRO A 349 -49.04 8.61 38.74
C PRO A 349 -50.31 7.76 38.94
N TRP A 350 -51.49 8.33 38.69
CA TRP A 350 -52.77 7.60 38.69
C TRP A 350 -52.87 6.50 37.63
N ASN A 351 -51.99 6.49 36.63
CA ASN A 351 -51.97 5.51 35.54
C ASN A 351 -50.75 4.56 35.60
N THR A 352 -50.14 4.39 36.78
CA THR A 352 -48.90 3.62 36.97
C THR A 352 -48.97 2.19 36.41
N ASN A 353 -50.06 1.46 36.66
CA ASN A 353 -50.20 0.07 36.20
C ASN A 353 -50.20 -0.05 34.66
N PHE A 354 -50.86 0.88 33.96
CA PHE A 354 -50.83 0.96 32.50
C PHE A 354 -49.41 1.23 31.99
N TRP A 355 -48.70 2.18 32.57
CA TRP A 355 -47.32 2.50 32.16
C TRP A 355 -46.33 1.37 32.45
N LEU A 356 -46.56 0.55 33.48
CA LEU A 356 -45.79 -0.68 33.75
C LEU A 356 -46.10 -1.81 32.75
N GLN A 357 -47.36 -1.95 32.33
CA GLN A 357 -47.74 -2.92 31.28
C GLN A 357 -47.17 -2.51 29.91
N GLU A 358 -47.31 -1.24 29.53
CA GLU A 358 -46.80 -0.72 28.26
C GLU A 358 -45.25 -0.77 28.22
N LYS A 359 -44.57 -0.55 29.36
CA LYS A 359 -43.11 -0.75 29.50
C LYS A 359 -42.66 -2.14 29.06
N GLU A 360 -43.27 -3.18 29.63
CA GLU A 360 -42.92 -4.57 29.34
C GLU A 360 -43.40 -5.02 27.95
N ARG A 361 -44.46 -4.39 27.44
CA ARG A 361 -44.94 -4.58 26.07
C ARG A 361 -43.97 -3.99 25.04
N SER A 362 -43.65 -2.70 25.10
CA SER A 362 -42.78 -2.04 24.11
C SER A 362 -41.37 -2.65 24.08
N ARG A 363 -40.83 -3.05 25.25
CA ARG A 363 -39.54 -3.77 25.33
C ARG A 363 -39.59 -5.13 24.65
N ARG A 364 -40.71 -5.87 24.79
CA ARG A 364 -40.93 -7.17 24.16
C ARG A 364 -41.14 -7.04 22.64
N GLU A 365 -41.94 -6.08 22.19
CA GLU A 365 -42.13 -5.79 20.77
C GLU A 365 -40.81 -5.40 20.09
N ALA A 366 -40.00 -4.54 20.71
CA ALA A 366 -38.70 -4.15 20.18
C ALA A 366 -37.66 -5.30 20.19
N LEU A 367 -37.66 -6.16 21.22
CA LEU A 367 -36.85 -7.38 21.22
C LEU A 367 -37.28 -8.34 20.11
N ASN A 368 -38.59 -8.55 19.92
CA ASN A 368 -39.11 -9.42 18.87
C ASN A 368 -38.76 -8.91 17.47
N ASN A 369 -38.81 -7.60 17.23
CA ASN A 369 -38.36 -7.01 15.97
C ASN A 369 -36.86 -7.24 15.74
N ALA A 370 -36.02 -7.01 16.76
CA ALA A 370 -34.59 -7.28 16.69
C ALA A 370 -34.27 -8.78 16.48
N LEU A 371 -35.09 -9.69 17.03
CA LEU A 371 -34.99 -11.12 16.75
C LEU A 371 -35.43 -11.46 15.32
N ASN A 372 -36.46 -10.81 14.77
CA ASN A 372 -36.92 -11.04 13.40
C ASN A 372 -35.89 -10.54 12.36
N GLU A 373 -35.24 -9.40 12.61
CA GLU A 373 -34.12 -8.88 11.80
C GLU A 373 -32.82 -9.70 11.92
N PHE A 374 -32.70 -10.55 12.94
CA PHE A 374 -31.47 -11.30 13.21
C PHE A 374 -31.39 -12.60 12.39
N ASP A 375 -30.50 -12.61 11.40
CA ASP A 375 -30.17 -13.79 10.58
C ASP A 375 -29.66 -14.96 11.46
N LEU A 376 -30.53 -15.93 11.70
CA LEU A 376 -30.22 -17.14 12.45
C LEU A 376 -29.32 -18.10 11.67
N VAL A 377 -29.43 -18.17 10.35
CA VAL A 377 -28.68 -19.10 9.50
C VAL A 377 -27.20 -18.73 9.52
N LYS A 378 -26.89 -17.45 9.30
CA LYS A 378 -25.53 -16.93 9.45
C LYS A 378 -25.03 -17.05 10.89
N ALA A 379 -25.88 -16.79 11.89
CA ALA A 379 -25.49 -16.89 13.29
C ALA A 379 -25.19 -18.32 13.75
N LEU A 380 -25.88 -19.32 13.19
CA LEU A 380 -25.56 -20.74 13.38
C LEU A 380 -24.25 -21.10 12.67
N SER A 381 -24.07 -20.68 11.40
CA SER A 381 -22.82 -20.88 10.66
C SER A 381 -21.60 -20.32 11.41
N ASP A 382 -21.66 -19.07 11.87
CA ASP A 382 -20.61 -18.47 12.71
C ASP A 382 -20.31 -19.32 13.96
N ALA A 383 -21.34 -19.89 14.60
CA ALA A 383 -21.20 -20.64 15.84
C ALA A 383 -20.52 -22.00 15.62
N VAL A 384 -20.92 -22.76 14.59
CA VAL A 384 -20.25 -24.02 14.25
C VAL A 384 -18.85 -23.77 13.65
N THR A 385 -18.66 -22.69 12.88
CA THR A 385 -17.35 -22.29 12.35
C THR A 385 -16.36 -21.96 13.48
N ALA A 386 -16.79 -21.25 14.52
CA ALA A 386 -15.95 -21.01 15.71
C ALA A 386 -15.69 -22.30 16.53
N ALA A 387 -16.64 -23.25 16.52
CA ALA A 387 -16.46 -24.54 17.18
C ALA A 387 -15.43 -25.46 16.50
N LEU A 388 -15.05 -25.20 15.23
CA LEU A 388 -13.89 -25.81 14.57
C LEU A 388 -12.54 -25.37 15.19
N GLY A 389 -12.55 -24.37 16.06
CA GLY A 389 -11.37 -23.81 16.73
C GLY A 389 -10.61 -22.77 15.91
N ASN A 390 -9.86 -21.92 16.61
CA ASN A 390 -9.26 -20.69 16.08
C ASN A 390 -8.41 -20.88 14.80
N ARG A 391 -7.77 -22.05 14.59
CA ARG A 391 -6.99 -22.35 13.37
C ARG A 391 -7.89 -22.36 12.14
N ASN A 392 -8.96 -23.16 12.22
CA ASN A 392 -9.90 -23.41 11.14
C ASN A 392 -10.84 -22.21 10.95
N GLU A 393 -11.32 -21.59 12.05
CA GLU A 393 -12.12 -20.37 11.99
C GLU A 393 -11.41 -19.25 11.22
N ASN A 394 -10.14 -18.95 11.56
CA ASN A 394 -9.39 -17.89 10.89
C ASN A 394 -9.07 -18.24 9.42
N PHE A 395 -8.77 -19.50 9.11
CA PHE A 395 -8.53 -19.95 7.73
C PHE A 395 -9.76 -19.81 6.84
N ILE A 396 -10.94 -20.19 7.34
CA ILE A 396 -12.21 -20.03 6.62
C ILE A 396 -12.54 -18.54 6.49
N LYS A 397 -12.49 -17.75 7.57
CA LYS A 397 -12.85 -16.32 7.55
C LYS A 397 -11.88 -15.44 6.74
N ALA A 398 -10.67 -15.92 6.46
CA ALA A 398 -9.74 -15.28 5.51
C ALA A 398 -10.12 -15.50 4.02
N LYS A 399 -11.05 -16.41 3.71
CA LYS A 399 -11.41 -16.83 2.35
C LYS A 399 -12.92 -16.71 2.11
N PRO A 400 -13.42 -15.61 1.49
CA PRO A 400 -14.85 -15.36 1.35
C PRO A 400 -15.63 -16.47 0.63
N GLU A 401 -15.07 -17.06 -0.42
CA GLU A 401 -15.68 -18.18 -1.17
C GLU A 401 -15.85 -19.41 -0.28
N LEU A 402 -14.79 -19.82 0.42
CA LEU A 402 -14.81 -20.96 1.34
C LEU A 402 -15.75 -20.70 2.53
N TYR A 403 -15.80 -19.49 3.08
CA TYR A 403 -16.76 -19.13 4.14
C TYR A 403 -18.21 -19.27 3.67
N ASN A 404 -18.51 -18.87 2.42
CA ASN A 404 -19.86 -18.98 1.86
C ASN A 404 -20.26 -20.45 1.66
N GLU A 405 -19.41 -21.26 1.00
CA GLU A 405 -19.73 -22.68 0.75
C GLU A 405 -19.76 -23.50 2.04
N VAL A 406 -18.87 -23.23 3.02
CA VAL A 406 -18.93 -23.86 4.35
C VAL A 406 -20.21 -23.44 5.11
N SER A 407 -20.68 -22.19 4.95
CA SER A 407 -21.94 -21.73 5.57
C SER A 407 -23.17 -22.42 4.98
N GLU A 408 -23.25 -22.53 3.65
CA GLU A 408 -24.35 -23.22 2.97
C GLU A 408 -24.28 -24.73 3.23
N TYR A 409 -23.07 -25.31 3.25
CA TYR A 409 -22.81 -26.70 3.66
C TYR A 409 -23.35 -27.02 5.06
N PHE A 410 -23.04 -26.21 6.08
CA PHE A 410 -23.57 -26.46 7.42
C PHE A 410 -25.09 -26.32 7.47
N LYS A 411 -25.64 -25.34 6.76
CA LYS A 411 -27.10 -25.12 6.67
C LYS A 411 -27.84 -26.29 6.01
N VAL A 412 -27.35 -26.86 4.91
CA VAL A 412 -28.02 -28.02 4.27
C VAL A 412 -27.84 -29.34 5.02
N ASN A 413 -26.84 -29.43 5.91
CA ASN A 413 -26.63 -30.56 6.80
C ASN A 413 -27.11 -30.25 8.25
N ASP A 414 -28.15 -29.41 8.38
CA ASP A 414 -28.87 -29.07 9.61
C ASP A 414 -27.99 -28.63 10.81
N PHE A 415 -26.86 -27.98 10.53
CA PHE A 415 -25.83 -27.59 11.50
C PHE A 415 -25.44 -28.75 12.44
N SER A 416 -25.38 -29.97 11.89
CA SER A 416 -25.16 -31.20 12.66
C SER A 416 -23.71 -31.36 13.12
N GLN A 417 -23.52 -32.01 14.27
CA GLN A 417 -22.20 -32.39 14.80
C GLN A 417 -21.35 -33.12 13.76
N VAL A 418 -21.95 -34.02 12.97
CA VAL A 418 -21.24 -34.83 11.98
C VAL A 418 -20.71 -33.99 10.82
N SER A 419 -21.50 -33.02 10.35
CA SER A 419 -21.04 -32.06 9.33
C SER A 419 -19.92 -31.15 9.85
N MET A 420 -20.01 -30.71 11.12
CA MET A 420 -18.94 -29.98 11.80
C MET A 420 -17.65 -30.80 11.91
N ASP A 421 -17.74 -32.08 12.31
CA ASP A 421 -16.59 -32.98 12.43
C ASP A 421 -15.97 -33.30 11.06
N CYS A 422 -16.78 -33.44 10.00
CA CYS A 422 -16.32 -33.64 8.63
C CYS A 422 -15.43 -32.47 8.16
N ILE A 423 -15.90 -31.22 8.34
CA ILE A 423 -15.12 -30.01 8.00
C ILE A 423 -13.89 -29.87 8.90
N ASN A 424 -14.01 -30.16 10.20
CA ASN A 424 -12.88 -30.12 11.13
C ASN A 424 -11.79 -31.12 10.73
N TYR A 425 -12.16 -32.36 10.38
CA TYR A 425 -11.23 -33.38 9.90
C TYR A 425 -10.57 -32.99 8.57
N LEU A 426 -11.36 -32.51 7.60
CA LEU A 426 -10.89 -32.03 6.30
C LEU A 426 -9.85 -30.90 6.43
N LEU A 427 -10.11 -29.91 7.29
CA LEU A 427 -9.20 -28.78 7.46
C LEU A 427 -7.97 -29.14 8.29
N ASN A 428 -8.10 -29.98 9.32
CA ASN A 428 -6.95 -30.42 10.10
C ASN A 428 -5.98 -31.27 9.24
N GLN A 429 -6.45 -32.22 8.42
CA GLN A 429 -5.54 -32.99 7.55
C GLN A 429 -4.86 -32.09 6.50
N TYR A 430 -5.62 -31.19 5.85
CA TYR A 430 -5.06 -30.18 4.92
C TYR A 430 -3.97 -29.33 5.57
N HIS A 431 -4.19 -28.91 6.82
CA HIS A 431 -3.28 -28.04 7.57
C HIS A 431 -2.05 -28.74 8.16
N ASP A 432 -2.14 -30.04 8.45
CA ASP A 432 -1.05 -30.84 9.02
C ASP A 432 -0.24 -31.58 7.94
N GLY A 433 -0.68 -31.51 6.67
CA GLY A 433 0.01 -32.14 5.53
C GLY A 433 -0.27 -33.64 5.37
N ASN A 434 -1.30 -34.14 6.04
CA ASN A 434 -1.75 -35.53 5.97
C ASN A 434 -2.73 -35.72 4.81
N ASP A 435 -2.92 -36.97 4.36
CA ASP A 435 -3.97 -37.33 3.40
C ASP A 435 -5.38 -37.33 4.05
N PHE A 436 -6.42 -37.00 3.26
CA PHE A 436 -7.83 -37.06 3.70
C PHE A 436 -8.38 -38.49 3.69
N ALA A 437 -7.93 -39.32 4.64
CA ALA A 437 -8.27 -40.73 4.78
C ALA A 437 -9.69 -40.98 5.34
N ALA A 438 -10.71 -40.41 4.71
CA ALA A 438 -12.12 -40.68 5.02
C ALA A 438 -12.54 -42.11 4.63
N ASN A 439 -13.63 -42.60 5.22
CA ASN A 439 -14.21 -43.92 4.94
C ASN A 439 -14.60 -44.03 3.46
N SER A 440 -14.08 -45.03 2.75
CA SER A 440 -14.29 -45.23 1.31
C SER A 440 -15.76 -45.45 0.92
N ASN A 441 -16.59 -45.96 1.85
CA ASN A 441 -18.04 -46.09 1.64
C ASN A 441 -18.72 -44.74 1.35
N LEU A 442 -18.16 -43.63 1.84
CA LEU A 442 -18.72 -42.29 1.65
C LEU A 442 -18.56 -41.79 0.21
N TYR A 443 -17.65 -42.39 -0.56
CA TYR A 443 -17.45 -42.09 -1.97
C TYR A 443 -18.30 -42.97 -2.91
N VAL A 444 -19.11 -43.89 -2.38
CA VAL A 444 -19.97 -44.77 -3.20
C VAL A 444 -21.17 -43.98 -3.73
N SER A 445 -21.31 -43.94 -5.05
CA SER A 445 -22.45 -43.29 -5.70
C SER A 445 -23.77 -44.05 -5.46
N ALA A 446 -24.83 -43.31 -5.13
CA ALA A 446 -26.20 -43.83 -4.99
C ALA A 446 -26.76 -44.41 -6.32
N ASN A 447 -26.32 -43.84 -7.44
CA ASN A 447 -26.74 -44.17 -8.80
C ASN A 447 -25.49 -44.43 -9.67
N THR A 448 -25.66 -44.98 -10.88
CA THR A 448 -24.59 -45.08 -11.89
C THR A 448 -23.89 -43.72 -12.06
N PRO A 449 -22.56 -43.63 -11.84
CA PRO A 449 -21.82 -42.37 -12.00
C PRO A 449 -21.86 -41.86 -13.44
N LEU A 450 -21.80 -40.53 -13.60
CA LEU A 450 -21.77 -39.88 -14.91
C LEU A 450 -20.32 -39.54 -15.28
N TYR A 451 -19.90 -40.01 -16.45
CA TYR A 451 -18.57 -39.74 -16.99
C TYR A 451 -18.62 -38.66 -18.09
N GLN A 452 -17.47 -38.43 -18.72
CA GLN A 452 -17.31 -37.61 -19.91
C GLN A 452 -18.25 -38.03 -21.05
N ASN A 453 -18.89 -37.06 -21.71
CA ASN A 453 -19.62 -37.28 -22.96
C ASN A 453 -19.66 -35.98 -23.81
N SER A 454 -20.27 -36.03 -25.00
CA SER A 454 -20.37 -34.88 -25.91
C SER A 454 -21.22 -33.71 -25.40
N GLN A 455 -22.04 -33.91 -24.37
CA GLN A 455 -22.84 -32.84 -23.75
C GLN A 455 -22.11 -32.16 -22.59
N ASN A 456 -21.20 -32.86 -21.92
CA ASN A 456 -20.30 -32.31 -20.91
C ASN A 456 -18.89 -32.93 -21.08
N PRO A 457 -18.06 -32.38 -22.01
CA PRO A 457 -16.74 -32.91 -22.31
C PRO A 457 -15.74 -32.69 -21.18
N SER A 458 -15.97 -31.70 -20.31
CA SER A 458 -15.09 -31.37 -19.19
C SER A 458 -15.37 -32.17 -17.92
N ARG A 459 -16.49 -32.89 -17.78
CA ARG A 459 -16.71 -33.80 -16.66
C ARG A 459 -15.82 -35.04 -16.77
N ALA A 460 -14.99 -35.29 -15.76
CA ALA A 460 -14.28 -36.56 -15.63
C ALA A 460 -15.15 -37.58 -14.89
N LEU A 461 -15.73 -37.16 -13.76
CA LEU A 461 -16.63 -37.95 -12.92
C LEU A 461 -17.67 -37.02 -12.29
N GLU A 462 -18.92 -37.44 -12.21
CA GLU A 462 -19.92 -36.86 -11.32
C GLU A 462 -20.70 -38.01 -10.66
N TRP A 463 -20.75 -37.98 -9.33
CA TRP A 463 -21.38 -39.03 -8.53
C TRP A 463 -22.28 -38.42 -7.46
N LYS A 464 -23.28 -39.19 -6.98
CA LYS A 464 -24.25 -38.71 -5.98
C LYS A 464 -24.02 -39.40 -4.64
N PRO A 465 -23.87 -38.66 -3.52
CA PRO A 465 -23.73 -39.25 -2.19
C PRO A 465 -24.81 -40.31 -1.89
N GLY A 466 -24.38 -41.53 -1.54
CA GLY A 466 -25.25 -42.57 -1.00
C GLY A 466 -25.81 -42.21 0.38
N THR A 467 -26.81 -42.94 0.86
CA THR A 467 -27.51 -42.64 2.14
C THR A 467 -26.57 -42.51 3.34
N GLN A 468 -25.52 -43.34 3.42
CA GLN A 468 -24.49 -43.20 4.46
C GLN A 468 -23.75 -41.87 4.34
N ALA A 469 -23.29 -41.52 3.13
CA ALA A 469 -22.59 -40.27 2.86
C ALA A 469 -23.46 -39.03 3.16
N VAL A 470 -24.75 -39.05 2.80
CA VAL A 470 -25.70 -37.97 3.16
C VAL A 470 -25.82 -37.82 4.69
N ASN A 471 -25.98 -38.93 5.42
CA ASN A 471 -26.04 -38.92 6.89
C ASN A 471 -24.73 -38.48 7.55
N GLU A 472 -23.59 -38.74 6.91
CA GLU A 472 -22.25 -38.28 7.32
C GLU A 472 -21.88 -36.91 6.71
N GLY A 473 -22.87 -36.18 6.17
CA GLY A 473 -22.72 -34.79 5.77
C GLY A 473 -22.00 -34.57 4.43
N PHE A 474 -22.25 -35.39 3.40
CA PHE A 474 -21.69 -35.17 2.06
C PHE A 474 -22.52 -34.23 1.16
N THR A 475 -23.71 -33.82 1.60
CA THR A 475 -24.51 -32.78 0.91
C THR A 475 -23.70 -31.49 0.83
N ASN A 476 -23.59 -30.88 -0.35
CA ASN A 476 -22.74 -29.72 -0.67
C ASN A 476 -21.22 -29.91 -0.45
N PHE A 477 -20.72 -31.08 -0.01
CA PHE A 477 -19.29 -31.27 0.28
C PHE A 477 -18.39 -31.03 -0.93
N GLY A 478 -18.86 -31.36 -2.13
CA GLY A 478 -18.17 -31.07 -3.39
C GLY A 478 -17.94 -29.58 -3.65
N ASN A 479 -18.84 -28.70 -3.19
CA ASN A 479 -18.66 -27.25 -3.32
C ASN A 479 -17.65 -26.72 -2.29
N VAL A 480 -17.61 -27.28 -1.08
CA VAL A 480 -16.56 -26.97 -0.09
C VAL A 480 -15.19 -27.33 -0.63
N LEU A 481 -15.05 -28.50 -1.26
CA LEU A 481 -13.80 -28.90 -1.91
C LEU A 481 -13.44 -27.95 -3.08
N SER A 482 -14.41 -27.56 -3.91
CA SER A 482 -14.23 -26.53 -4.96
C SER A 482 -13.61 -25.24 -4.38
N ALA A 483 -14.27 -24.63 -3.38
CA ALA A 483 -13.83 -23.36 -2.79
C ALA A 483 -12.57 -23.48 -1.91
N LEU A 484 -12.21 -24.69 -1.45
CA LEU A 484 -10.97 -24.94 -0.72
C LEU A 484 -9.73 -24.82 -1.63
N PHE A 485 -9.85 -25.33 -2.87
CA PHE A 485 -8.72 -25.45 -3.80
C PHE A 485 -8.65 -24.36 -4.87
N GLU A 486 -9.78 -23.77 -5.29
CA GLU A 486 -9.89 -22.79 -6.39
C GLU A 486 -8.79 -21.70 -6.38
N ASN A 487 -8.58 -21.06 -5.23
CA ASN A 487 -7.53 -20.03 -5.04
C ASN A 487 -6.31 -20.50 -4.24
N TYR A 488 -6.30 -21.75 -3.73
CA TYR A 488 -5.25 -22.26 -2.81
C TYR A 488 -4.92 -23.74 -3.07
N PRO A 489 -4.50 -24.10 -4.30
CA PRO A 489 -4.35 -25.49 -4.71
C PRO A 489 -3.27 -26.21 -3.91
N ASN A 490 -3.63 -27.38 -3.37
CA ASN A 490 -2.69 -28.35 -2.82
C ASN A 490 -2.82 -29.65 -3.63
N PRO A 491 -2.13 -29.78 -4.78
CA PRO A 491 -2.36 -30.87 -5.72
C PRO A 491 -2.16 -32.28 -5.15
N ALA A 492 -1.28 -32.42 -4.14
CA ALA A 492 -1.07 -33.70 -3.45
C ALA A 492 -2.32 -34.12 -2.65
N TYR A 493 -2.88 -33.18 -1.88
CA TYR A 493 -4.04 -33.41 -1.03
C TYR A 493 -5.34 -33.52 -1.83
N GLU A 494 -5.59 -32.58 -2.74
CA GLU A 494 -6.73 -32.61 -3.67
C GLU A 494 -6.71 -33.90 -4.50
N GLY A 495 -5.54 -34.26 -5.03
CA GLY A 495 -5.34 -35.46 -5.81
C GLY A 495 -5.53 -36.77 -5.04
N TYR A 496 -5.28 -36.80 -3.72
CA TYR A 496 -5.59 -37.96 -2.88
C TYR A 496 -7.11 -38.18 -2.81
N ILE A 497 -7.88 -37.10 -2.59
CA ILE A 497 -9.34 -37.16 -2.54
C ILE A 497 -9.89 -37.63 -3.90
N ILE A 498 -9.39 -37.04 -5.00
CA ILE A 498 -9.76 -37.40 -6.37
C ILE A 498 -9.43 -38.87 -6.67
N ARG A 499 -8.26 -39.39 -6.27
CA ARG A 499 -7.89 -40.81 -6.47
C ARG A 499 -8.93 -41.75 -5.86
N ASN A 500 -9.33 -41.48 -4.62
CA ASN A 500 -10.26 -42.36 -3.90
C ASN A 500 -11.67 -42.29 -4.50
N MET A 501 -12.15 -41.10 -4.85
CA MET A 501 -13.44 -40.96 -5.55
C MET A 501 -13.42 -41.62 -6.93
N PHE A 502 -12.32 -41.52 -7.68
CA PHE A 502 -12.14 -42.20 -8.97
C PHE A 502 -12.15 -43.72 -8.82
N GLY A 503 -11.33 -44.29 -7.93
CA GLY A 503 -11.21 -45.73 -7.74
C GLY A 503 -12.51 -46.39 -7.27
N ILE A 504 -13.26 -45.73 -6.37
CA ILE A 504 -14.57 -46.23 -5.91
C ILE A 504 -15.64 -46.10 -7.00
N ASN A 505 -15.54 -45.11 -7.89
CA ASN A 505 -16.49 -44.90 -8.99
C ASN A 505 -15.91 -45.28 -10.36
N GLY A 506 -15.24 -46.43 -10.44
CA GLY A 506 -14.95 -47.12 -11.71
C GLY A 506 -13.83 -46.54 -12.59
N LEU A 507 -13.13 -45.49 -12.16
CA LEU A 507 -11.97 -44.92 -12.86
C LEU A 507 -10.67 -45.45 -12.23
N ASN A 508 -9.97 -46.35 -12.91
CA ASN A 508 -8.81 -47.03 -12.34
C ASN A 508 -7.55 -46.16 -12.44
N VAL A 509 -7.05 -45.67 -11.31
CA VAL A 509 -5.84 -44.86 -11.23
C VAL A 509 -4.63 -45.73 -10.94
N SER A 510 -3.72 -45.86 -11.91
CA SER A 510 -2.42 -46.54 -11.71
C SER A 510 -1.64 -45.98 -10.52
N ALA A 511 -0.96 -46.86 -9.79
CA ALA A 511 -0.02 -46.49 -8.72
C ALA A 511 1.21 -45.69 -9.23
N SER A 512 1.51 -45.73 -10.54
CA SER A 512 2.57 -44.90 -11.16
C SER A 512 2.19 -43.41 -11.28
N ILE A 513 0.89 -43.10 -11.26
CA ILE A 513 0.37 -41.73 -11.23
C ILE A 513 0.44 -41.26 -9.77
N ARG A 514 1.06 -40.10 -9.51
CA ARG A 514 1.09 -39.49 -8.16
C ARG A 514 -0.16 -38.66 -7.89
N ASN A 515 -0.44 -38.31 -6.64
CA ASN A 515 -1.62 -37.51 -6.31
C ASN A 515 -1.54 -36.11 -6.95
N GLU A 516 -0.35 -35.49 -6.95
CA GLU A 516 -0.08 -34.18 -7.53
C GLU A 516 -0.48 -34.07 -9.01
N TRP A 517 -0.52 -35.20 -9.73
CA TRP A 517 -1.03 -35.27 -11.11
C TRP A 517 -2.53 -35.08 -11.18
N LEU A 518 -3.27 -35.78 -10.32
CA LEU A 518 -4.73 -35.72 -10.28
C LEU A 518 -5.19 -34.32 -9.84
N GLY A 519 -4.63 -33.78 -8.76
CA GLY A 519 -4.88 -32.40 -8.32
C GLY A 519 -4.20 -31.31 -9.16
N SER A 520 -3.66 -31.65 -10.33
CA SER A 520 -3.25 -30.68 -11.35
C SER A 520 -4.07 -30.80 -12.63
N SER A 521 -4.45 -32.00 -13.05
CA SER A 521 -5.23 -32.24 -14.28
C SER A 521 -6.75 -32.22 -14.08
N PHE A 522 -7.22 -32.23 -12.83
CA PHE A 522 -8.64 -32.19 -12.46
C PHE A 522 -8.88 -31.14 -11.36
N TYR A 523 -10.15 -30.74 -11.18
CA TYR A 523 -10.62 -29.87 -10.11
C TYR A 523 -12.03 -30.26 -9.66
N PHE A 524 -12.39 -29.95 -8.42
CA PHE A 524 -13.77 -30.06 -7.93
C PHE A 524 -14.63 -28.92 -8.49
N LYS A 525 -15.78 -29.26 -9.10
CA LYS A 525 -16.67 -28.28 -9.73
C LYS A 525 -17.89 -27.97 -8.85
N ASN A 526 -17.94 -26.74 -8.35
CA ASN A 526 -19.12 -26.16 -7.71
C ASN A 526 -20.39 -26.34 -8.58
N ASN A 527 -21.45 -26.87 -7.97
CA ASN A 527 -22.71 -27.24 -8.59
C ASN A 527 -23.90 -27.04 -7.61
N LEU A 528 -25.07 -27.64 -7.90
CA LEU A 528 -26.28 -27.60 -7.06
C LEU A 528 -26.19 -28.40 -5.74
N GLY A 529 -25.00 -28.83 -5.32
CA GLY A 529 -24.73 -29.48 -4.04
C GLY A 529 -25.21 -30.94 -3.87
N SER A 530 -26.08 -31.42 -4.77
CA SER A 530 -26.63 -32.79 -4.77
C SER A 530 -25.77 -33.85 -5.50
N SER A 531 -24.64 -33.44 -6.06
CA SER A 531 -23.60 -34.31 -6.62
C SER A 531 -22.20 -33.77 -6.33
N VAL A 532 -21.20 -34.65 -6.31
CA VAL A 532 -19.79 -34.25 -6.32
C VAL A 532 -19.31 -34.40 -7.76
N ALA A 533 -19.02 -33.27 -8.40
CA ALA A 533 -18.50 -33.20 -9.75
C ALA A 533 -16.98 -32.95 -9.75
N ILE A 534 -16.23 -33.76 -10.48
CA ILE A 534 -14.80 -33.61 -10.74
C ILE A 534 -14.65 -33.39 -12.25
N HIS A 535 -14.10 -32.23 -12.61
CA HIS A 535 -13.91 -31.82 -13.99
C HIS A 535 -12.42 -31.87 -14.37
N PHE A 536 -12.12 -32.10 -15.65
CA PHE A 536 -10.80 -31.83 -16.23
C PHE A 536 -10.52 -30.33 -16.14
N ASN A 537 -9.30 -29.95 -15.77
CA ASN A 537 -8.85 -28.56 -15.94
C ASN A 537 -8.85 -28.18 -17.43
N ASP A 538 -9.15 -26.91 -17.71
CA ASP A 538 -9.16 -26.31 -19.05
C ASP A 538 -9.98 -27.13 -20.09
N ASN A 539 -9.59 -27.04 -21.37
CA ASN A 539 -10.18 -27.77 -22.49
C ASN A 539 -9.70 -29.23 -22.59
N ASN A 540 -8.86 -29.73 -21.66
CA ASN A 540 -8.25 -31.06 -21.76
C ASN A 540 -9.29 -32.17 -22.01
N GLY A 541 -10.46 -32.07 -21.36
CA GLY A 541 -11.56 -33.01 -21.57
C GLY A 541 -12.12 -33.00 -23.01
N LEU A 542 -12.31 -31.82 -23.60
CA LEU A 542 -12.73 -31.68 -25.00
C LEU A 542 -11.67 -32.22 -25.96
N ASP A 543 -10.39 -31.97 -25.69
CA ASP A 543 -9.29 -32.48 -26.52
C ASP A 543 -9.20 -34.02 -26.47
N ILE A 544 -9.38 -34.63 -25.31
CA ILE A 544 -9.44 -36.10 -25.12
C ILE A 544 -10.57 -36.71 -25.94
N LEU A 545 -11.76 -36.10 -25.89
CA LEU A 545 -12.94 -36.57 -26.61
C LEU A 545 -12.78 -36.41 -28.13
N ASN A 546 -12.21 -35.29 -28.59
CA ASN A 546 -11.89 -35.04 -30.00
C ASN A 546 -10.84 -36.02 -30.56
N GLN A 547 -9.98 -36.57 -29.69
CA GLN A 547 -9.02 -37.63 -30.03
C GLN A 547 -9.64 -39.05 -30.02
N GLY A 548 -10.96 -39.18 -29.82
CA GLY A 548 -11.65 -40.48 -29.74
C GLY A 548 -11.33 -41.27 -28.47
N SER A 549 -10.76 -40.61 -27.45
CA SER A 549 -10.40 -41.20 -26.17
C SER A 549 -11.45 -40.88 -25.08
N ASN A 550 -11.28 -41.45 -23.89
CA ASN A 550 -12.16 -41.23 -22.75
C ASN A 550 -11.37 -41.09 -21.44
N THR A 551 -12.02 -40.64 -20.37
CA THR A 551 -11.43 -40.42 -19.04
C THR A 551 -10.60 -41.59 -18.53
N ASN A 552 -11.10 -42.83 -18.63
CA ASN A 552 -10.41 -44.00 -18.07
C ASN A 552 -9.15 -44.36 -18.90
N ALA A 553 -9.24 -44.24 -20.23
CA ALA A 553 -8.10 -44.41 -21.13
C ALA A 553 -7.05 -43.29 -20.97
N TYR A 554 -7.48 -42.05 -20.75
CA TYR A 554 -6.58 -40.92 -20.44
C TYR A 554 -5.85 -41.12 -19.11
N ILE A 555 -6.58 -41.45 -18.03
CA ILE A 555 -5.98 -41.73 -16.71
C ILE A 555 -4.97 -42.87 -16.83
N THR A 556 -5.36 -44.01 -17.42
CA THR A 556 -4.48 -45.20 -17.54
C THR A 556 -3.17 -44.88 -18.27
N ASN A 557 -3.23 -44.12 -19.36
CA ASN A 557 -2.07 -43.80 -20.20
C ASN A 557 -1.41 -42.45 -19.84
N LEU A 558 -1.80 -41.81 -18.73
CA LEU A 558 -1.41 -40.42 -18.44
C LEU A 558 0.12 -40.24 -18.45
N VAL A 559 0.84 -41.09 -17.72
CA VAL A 559 2.32 -41.03 -17.63
C VAL A 559 2.98 -41.23 -19.00
N ASP A 560 2.42 -42.07 -19.87
CA ASP A 560 3.02 -42.43 -21.16
C ASP A 560 2.70 -41.41 -22.27
N GLN A 561 1.47 -40.86 -22.28
CA GLN A 561 1.12 -39.72 -23.14
C GLN A 561 1.98 -38.48 -22.83
N LEU A 562 2.34 -38.29 -21.56
CA LEU A 562 3.21 -37.20 -21.14
C LEU A 562 4.68 -37.52 -21.42
N SER A 563 5.13 -38.76 -21.18
CA SER A 563 6.50 -39.21 -21.49
C SER A 563 6.84 -39.08 -22.98
N SER A 564 5.89 -39.44 -23.85
CA SER A 564 6.02 -39.35 -25.31
C SER A 564 5.99 -37.91 -25.81
N ARG A 565 5.13 -37.03 -25.26
CA ARG A 565 5.16 -35.58 -25.54
C ARG A 565 6.47 -34.92 -25.10
N LEU A 566 7.05 -35.37 -23.99
CA LEU A 566 8.36 -34.93 -23.48
C LEU A 566 9.56 -35.65 -24.11
N SER A 567 9.37 -36.43 -25.18
CA SER A 567 10.39 -37.31 -25.78
C SER A 567 11.75 -36.64 -26.04
N GLY A 568 11.77 -35.36 -26.43
CA GLY A 568 12.99 -34.60 -26.71
C GLY A 568 13.86 -34.19 -25.51
N LEU A 569 13.42 -34.44 -24.27
CA LEU A 569 14.20 -34.13 -23.06
C LEU A 569 15.17 -35.24 -22.64
N ASN A 570 16.24 -34.88 -21.93
CA ASN A 570 17.12 -35.84 -21.25
C ASN A 570 16.40 -36.50 -20.04
N THR A 571 17.00 -37.56 -19.48
CA THR A 571 16.40 -38.34 -18.39
C THR A 571 16.13 -37.52 -17.13
N GLU A 572 17.05 -36.63 -16.75
CA GLU A 572 16.91 -35.85 -15.51
C GLU A 572 15.92 -34.69 -15.68
N GLY A 573 15.85 -34.06 -16.85
CA GLY A 573 14.84 -33.05 -17.20
C GLY A 573 13.43 -33.63 -17.27
N LYS A 574 13.29 -34.84 -17.84
CA LYS A 574 12.04 -35.63 -17.72
C LYS A 574 11.70 -35.86 -16.24
N ARG A 575 12.63 -36.43 -15.47
CA ARG A 575 12.45 -36.75 -14.04
C ARG A 575 12.03 -35.52 -13.23
N PHE A 576 12.69 -34.37 -13.41
CA PHE A 576 12.36 -33.13 -12.72
C PHE A 576 10.94 -32.67 -13.05
N LEU A 577 10.59 -32.62 -14.34
CA LEU A 577 9.26 -32.22 -14.77
C LEU A 577 8.18 -33.20 -14.31
N PHE A 578 8.47 -34.50 -14.23
CA PHE A 578 7.56 -35.51 -13.69
C PHE A 578 7.21 -35.32 -12.19
N LEU A 579 7.96 -34.47 -11.47
CA LEU A 579 7.69 -34.04 -10.11
C LEU A 579 6.90 -32.71 -10.03
N LYS A 580 6.55 -32.09 -11.17
CA LYS A 580 5.84 -30.80 -11.26
C LYS A 580 4.71 -30.83 -12.31
N PRO A 581 3.59 -31.54 -12.05
CA PRO A 581 2.55 -31.83 -13.04
C PRO A 581 1.97 -30.61 -13.76
N LYS A 582 1.56 -29.58 -13.02
CA LYS A 582 1.03 -28.31 -13.57
C LYS A 582 1.99 -27.59 -14.52
N ARG A 583 3.32 -27.80 -14.39
CA ARG A 583 4.32 -27.28 -15.34
C ARG A 583 4.33 -28.07 -16.64
N ILE A 584 4.26 -29.40 -16.58
CA ILE A 584 4.12 -30.24 -17.77
C ILE A 584 2.82 -29.89 -18.52
N GLU A 585 1.73 -29.60 -17.82
CA GLU A 585 0.48 -29.20 -18.47
C GLU A 585 0.61 -27.86 -19.21
N ASN A 586 1.22 -26.83 -18.59
CA ASN A 586 1.49 -25.55 -19.25
C ASN A 586 2.46 -25.70 -20.44
N VAL A 587 3.47 -26.58 -20.34
CA VAL A 587 4.33 -26.96 -21.47
C VAL A 587 3.53 -27.62 -22.60
N ASN A 588 2.61 -28.53 -22.29
CA ASN A 588 1.74 -29.16 -23.29
C ASN A 588 0.83 -28.15 -23.97
N LYS A 589 0.21 -27.22 -23.22
CA LYS A 589 -0.61 -26.12 -23.76
C LYS A 589 0.20 -25.22 -24.70
N PHE A 590 1.48 -24.99 -24.41
CA PHE A 590 2.38 -24.23 -25.28
C PHE A 590 2.75 -24.99 -26.57
N ILE A 591 2.97 -26.31 -26.46
CA ILE A 591 3.26 -27.20 -27.60
C ILE A 591 2.04 -27.36 -28.52
N SER A 592 0.81 -27.40 -27.99
CA SER A 592 -0.42 -27.55 -28.78
C SER A 592 -0.96 -26.21 -29.32
N GLY A 593 -0.88 -25.12 -28.55
CA GLY A 593 -1.44 -23.82 -28.92
C GLY A 593 -0.71 -23.11 -30.05
N ASN A 594 0.56 -23.44 -30.32
CA ASN A 594 1.33 -22.83 -31.38
C ASN A 594 1.17 -23.60 -32.71
N ASN A 595 0.17 -23.20 -33.51
CA ASN A 595 -0.16 -23.83 -34.79
C ASN A 595 0.93 -23.74 -35.87
N THR A 596 2.04 -23.03 -35.63
CA THR A 596 3.16 -22.95 -36.58
C THR A 596 4.14 -24.12 -36.40
N THR A 597 4.75 -24.58 -37.48
CA THR A 597 5.86 -25.56 -37.40
C THR A 597 7.10 -24.93 -36.76
N SER A 598 7.35 -23.65 -37.01
CA SER A 598 8.46 -22.89 -36.41
C SER A 598 8.38 -22.84 -34.89
N GLY A 599 7.23 -22.47 -34.32
CA GLY A 599 7.03 -22.43 -32.86
C GLY A 599 7.20 -23.79 -32.20
N ARG A 600 6.63 -24.85 -32.78
CA ARG A 600 6.80 -26.22 -32.27
C ARG A 600 8.24 -26.73 -32.36
N ASN A 601 9.04 -26.22 -33.30
CA ASN A 601 10.47 -26.53 -33.37
C ASN A 601 11.29 -25.71 -32.36
N PHE A 602 11.02 -24.42 -32.20
CA PHE A 602 11.64 -23.56 -31.19
C PHE A 602 11.44 -24.08 -29.76
N ILE A 603 10.23 -24.55 -29.43
CA ILE A 603 9.94 -25.16 -28.12
C ILE A 603 10.79 -26.41 -27.89
N LYS A 604 10.89 -27.30 -28.89
CA LYS A 604 11.72 -28.52 -28.80
C LYS A 604 13.20 -28.19 -28.60
N GLN A 605 13.72 -27.21 -29.34
CA GLN A 605 15.10 -26.75 -29.21
C GLN A 605 15.35 -26.14 -27.82
N SER A 606 14.49 -25.24 -27.36
CA SER A 606 14.60 -24.62 -26.02
C SER A 606 14.64 -25.65 -24.89
N LEU A 607 13.78 -26.68 -24.97
CA LEU A 607 13.76 -27.79 -24.03
C LEU A 607 15.01 -28.69 -24.13
N GLN A 608 15.52 -28.96 -25.33
CA GLN A 608 16.78 -29.69 -25.55
C GLN A 608 17.99 -28.94 -24.98
N ILE A 609 18.02 -27.62 -25.14
CA ILE A 609 19.06 -26.73 -24.63
C ILE A 609 19.12 -26.75 -23.09
N LEU A 610 17.96 -26.65 -22.42
CA LEU A 610 17.89 -26.78 -20.96
C LEU A 610 18.26 -28.17 -20.45
N GLY A 611 17.86 -29.21 -21.19
CA GLY A 611 18.24 -30.61 -20.95
C GLY A 611 19.66 -30.99 -21.39
N SER A 612 20.52 -30.01 -21.72
CA SER A 612 21.91 -30.25 -22.10
C SER A 612 22.88 -30.19 -20.90
N ASN A 613 24.07 -30.77 -21.08
CA ASN A 613 25.15 -30.73 -20.09
C ASN A 613 26.00 -29.44 -20.20
N LEU A 614 25.47 -28.37 -20.80
CA LEU A 614 26.14 -27.07 -20.90
C LEU A 614 26.11 -26.32 -19.57
N SER A 615 27.00 -25.34 -19.40
CA SER A 615 26.85 -24.31 -18.35
C SER A 615 25.63 -23.44 -18.63
N GLU A 616 25.05 -22.80 -17.60
CA GLU A 616 23.88 -21.92 -17.78
C GLU A 616 24.12 -20.78 -18.80
N GLU A 617 25.35 -20.24 -18.85
CA GLU A 617 25.77 -19.28 -19.88
C GLU A 617 25.74 -19.90 -21.30
N GLY A 618 26.22 -21.14 -21.46
CA GLY A 618 26.16 -21.86 -22.73
C GLY A 618 24.75 -22.26 -23.15
N LYS A 619 23.87 -22.56 -22.17
CA LYS A 619 22.44 -22.79 -22.44
C LYS A 619 21.75 -21.51 -22.90
N LEU A 620 21.97 -20.40 -22.20
CA LEU A 620 21.43 -19.08 -22.59
C LEU A 620 21.86 -18.72 -24.02
N GLN A 621 23.15 -18.83 -24.35
CA GLN A 621 23.66 -18.53 -25.70
C GLN A 621 22.97 -19.36 -26.79
N GLN A 622 22.75 -20.66 -26.58
CA GLN A 622 22.02 -21.48 -27.56
C GLN A 622 20.53 -21.14 -27.62
N PHE A 623 19.91 -20.78 -26.48
CA PHE A 623 18.53 -20.33 -26.46
C PHE A 623 18.34 -19.00 -27.20
N GLU A 624 19.26 -18.05 -27.05
CA GLU A 624 19.21 -16.78 -27.79
C GLU A 624 19.25 -17.01 -29.30
N ILE A 625 20.11 -17.91 -29.78
CA ILE A 625 20.18 -18.29 -31.20
C ILE A 625 18.85 -18.93 -31.66
N ALA A 626 18.25 -19.80 -30.85
CA ALA A 626 16.96 -20.41 -31.18
C ALA A 626 15.80 -19.39 -31.18
N TYR A 627 15.81 -18.42 -30.25
CA TYR A 627 14.81 -17.34 -30.20
C TYR A 627 14.96 -16.38 -31.39
N ASP A 628 16.19 -15.96 -31.71
CA ASP A 628 16.45 -15.03 -32.82
C ASP A 628 16.16 -15.67 -34.19
N ALA A 629 16.17 -17.00 -34.29
CA ALA A 629 15.67 -17.74 -35.46
C ALA A 629 14.14 -17.94 -35.48
N PHE A 630 13.47 -17.90 -34.32
CA PHE A 630 12.01 -18.08 -34.18
C PHE A 630 11.24 -16.78 -34.42
N ASP A 631 11.71 -15.68 -33.82
CA ASP A 631 11.10 -14.35 -33.86
C ASP A 631 12.15 -13.33 -34.37
N PRO A 632 12.50 -13.29 -35.68
CA PRO A 632 13.62 -12.48 -36.15
C PRO A 632 13.48 -10.98 -35.84
N LEU A 633 14.61 -10.32 -35.60
CA LEU A 633 14.65 -8.88 -35.36
C LEU A 633 14.24 -8.11 -36.64
N LEU A 634 13.20 -7.29 -36.54
CA LEU A 634 12.75 -6.42 -37.62
C LEU A 634 13.82 -5.36 -37.96
N PRO A 635 13.97 -4.93 -39.23
CA PRO A 635 14.89 -3.86 -39.60
C PRO A 635 14.31 -2.47 -39.26
N PRO A 636 15.15 -1.44 -38.99
CA PRO A 636 14.71 -0.10 -38.56
C PRO A 636 13.80 0.66 -39.53
N SER A 637 13.72 0.22 -40.78
CA SER A 637 13.02 0.90 -41.89
C SER A 637 11.54 0.50 -42.06
N LEU A 638 10.97 -0.29 -41.15
CA LEU A 638 9.57 -0.71 -41.21
C LEU A 638 8.60 0.34 -40.65
N GLN A 639 7.30 0.18 -40.93
CA GLN A 639 6.27 1.13 -40.52
C GLN A 639 5.92 0.95 -39.04
N GLN A 640 5.39 2.00 -38.40
CA GLN A 640 4.92 1.97 -37.00
C GLN A 640 4.05 0.73 -36.71
N ASN A 641 3.13 0.39 -37.62
CA ASN A 641 2.21 -0.73 -37.49
C ASN A 641 2.91 -2.10 -37.34
N ASP A 642 4.10 -2.28 -37.94
CA ASP A 642 4.86 -3.54 -37.88
C ASP A 642 5.44 -3.74 -36.47
N TYR A 643 5.96 -2.67 -35.87
CA TYR A 643 6.41 -2.65 -34.47
C TYR A 643 5.24 -2.82 -33.50
N GLU A 644 4.10 -2.16 -33.76
CA GLU A 644 2.89 -2.32 -32.94
C GLU A 644 2.36 -3.75 -32.94
N ALA A 645 2.41 -4.45 -34.08
CA ALA A 645 2.04 -5.85 -34.16
C ALA A 645 2.92 -6.73 -33.24
N LYS A 646 4.23 -6.48 -33.23
CA LYS A 646 5.18 -7.21 -32.37
C LYS A 646 5.05 -6.84 -30.89
N ILE A 647 4.83 -5.58 -30.55
CA ILE A 647 4.57 -5.17 -29.16
C ILE A 647 3.24 -5.78 -28.65
N ARG A 648 2.22 -5.91 -29.52
CA ARG A 648 0.95 -6.57 -29.21
C ARG A 648 1.09 -8.09 -29.04
N GLU A 649 2.01 -8.72 -29.78
CA GLU A 649 2.38 -10.13 -29.59
C GLU A 649 3.11 -10.33 -28.25
N SER A 650 4.13 -9.51 -27.96
CA SER A 650 4.82 -9.49 -26.67
C SER A 650 3.89 -9.26 -25.49
N ALA A 651 2.94 -8.33 -25.61
CA ALA A 651 1.93 -8.06 -24.58
C ALA A 651 1.11 -9.31 -24.22
N ARG A 652 0.72 -10.11 -25.22
CA ARG A 652 0.05 -11.40 -25.01
C ARG A 652 0.95 -12.41 -24.31
N TYR A 653 2.23 -12.48 -24.66
CA TYR A 653 3.17 -13.38 -23.96
C TYR A 653 3.37 -12.98 -22.49
N PHE A 654 3.44 -11.68 -22.17
CA PHE A 654 3.45 -11.23 -20.77
C PHE A 654 2.12 -11.51 -20.04
N LYS A 655 0.97 -11.43 -20.72
CA LYS A 655 -0.34 -11.84 -20.16
C LYS A 655 -0.46 -13.34 -19.87
N LEU A 656 0.24 -14.19 -20.62
CA LEU A 656 0.10 -15.65 -20.53
C LEU A 656 1.20 -16.32 -19.69
N TYR A 657 2.42 -15.77 -19.69
CA TYR A 657 3.62 -16.42 -19.15
C TYR A 657 4.43 -15.54 -18.18
N GLY A 658 4.07 -14.26 -18.03
CA GLY A 658 4.73 -13.30 -17.16
C GLY A 658 3.76 -12.58 -16.23
N ASN A 659 4.06 -11.31 -15.91
CA ASN A 659 3.14 -10.47 -15.16
C ASN A 659 2.00 -9.96 -16.08
N PRO A 660 0.71 -10.27 -15.80
CA PRO A 660 -0.37 -9.90 -16.70
C PRO A 660 -0.61 -8.39 -16.81
N GLU A 661 -0.33 -7.66 -15.74
CA GLU A 661 -0.54 -6.22 -15.60
C GLU A 661 0.54 -5.44 -16.37
N PHE A 662 1.73 -6.04 -16.56
CA PHE A 662 2.71 -5.55 -17.53
C PHE A 662 2.31 -5.85 -18.98
N GLY A 663 1.64 -6.98 -19.23
CA GLY A 663 1.03 -7.25 -20.53
C GLY A 663 -0.11 -6.28 -20.88
N GLU A 664 -0.97 -5.93 -19.91
CA GLU A 664 -1.94 -4.85 -20.03
C GLU A 664 -1.28 -3.49 -20.24
N TYR A 665 -0.18 -3.21 -19.52
CA TYR A 665 0.62 -2.01 -19.70
C TYR A 665 1.21 -1.90 -21.12
N LEU A 666 1.77 -2.98 -21.67
CA LEU A 666 2.29 -3.00 -23.05
C LEU A 666 1.17 -2.77 -24.08
N GLU A 667 -0.02 -3.34 -23.88
CA GLU A 667 -1.20 -3.00 -24.69
C GLU A 667 -1.62 -1.53 -24.51
N SER A 668 -1.50 -0.96 -23.31
CA SER A 668 -1.81 0.46 -23.04
C SER A 668 -0.86 1.45 -23.72
N LEU A 669 0.28 0.97 -24.27
CA LEU A 669 1.14 1.77 -25.13
C LEU A 669 0.59 1.89 -26.56
N LEU A 670 -0.40 1.07 -26.96
CA LEU A 670 -0.87 0.96 -28.34
C LEU A 670 -2.22 1.70 -28.58
N PRO A 671 -2.41 2.39 -29.72
CA PRO A 671 -1.39 2.70 -30.72
C PRO A 671 -0.32 3.62 -30.14
N LEU A 672 0.91 3.48 -30.66
CA LEU A 672 2.06 4.24 -30.18
C LEU A 672 1.83 5.73 -30.44
N ASP A 673 2.32 6.55 -29.51
CA ASP A 673 2.09 7.99 -29.50
C ASP A 673 2.74 8.63 -30.75
N PRO A 674 1.96 9.27 -31.64
CA PRO A 674 2.44 9.77 -32.94
C PRO A 674 3.45 10.93 -32.85
N THR A 675 3.85 11.33 -31.64
CA THR A 675 4.94 12.28 -31.39
C THR A 675 6.31 11.62 -31.18
N PHE A 676 6.40 10.29 -31.25
CA PHE A 676 7.66 9.55 -31.25
C PHE A 676 8.33 9.61 -32.64
N SER A 677 9.66 9.58 -32.68
CA SER A 677 10.41 9.40 -33.93
C SER A 677 10.48 7.93 -34.36
N GLN A 678 10.89 7.70 -35.59
CA GLN A 678 11.14 6.35 -36.12
C GLN A 678 12.16 5.57 -35.29
N ASP A 679 13.20 6.25 -34.79
CA ASP A 679 14.22 5.65 -33.93
C ASP A 679 13.67 5.31 -32.53
N ASP A 680 12.71 6.09 -32.02
CA ASP A 680 12.02 5.83 -30.75
C ASP A 680 11.08 4.61 -30.86
N TYR A 681 10.33 4.47 -31.96
CA TYR A 681 9.54 3.26 -32.22
C TYR A 681 10.42 2.01 -32.34
N TYR A 682 11.53 2.13 -33.06
CA TYR A 682 12.46 1.01 -33.24
C TYR A 682 13.12 0.61 -31.92
N ALA A 683 13.58 1.57 -31.11
CA ALA A 683 14.13 1.32 -29.78
C ALA A 683 13.12 0.58 -28.89
N LEU A 684 11.88 1.08 -28.80
CA LEU A 684 10.83 0.46 -27.99
C LEU A 684 10.55 -0.97 -28.44
N TYR A 685 10.46 -1.23 -29.75
CA TYR A 685 10.32 -2.58 -30.28
C TYR A 685 11.51 -3.48 -29.87
N VAL A 686 12.76 -3.03 -30.04
CA VAL A 686 13.95 -3.82 -29.70
C VAL A 686 13.99 -4.13 -28.20
N THR A 687 13.67 -3.16 -27.34
CA THR A 687 13.64 -3.32 -25.88
C THR A 687 12.50 -4.25 -25.43
N VAL A 688 11.28 -4.08 -25.97
CA VAL A 688 10.14 -4.99 -25.72
C VAL A 688 10.48 -6.41 -26.16
N ARG A 689 11.06 -6.60 -27.35
CA ARG A 689 11.46 -7.93 -27.85
C ARG A 689 12.55 -8.55 -27.00
N ALA A 690 13.58 -7.78 -26.61
CA ALA A 690 14.64 -8.28 -25.73
C ALA A 690 14.05 -8.77 -24.40
N LYS A 691 13.18 -8.00 -23.77
CA LYS A 691 12.52 -8.41 -22.52
C LYS A 691 11.50 -9.53 -22.70
N THR A 692 10.95 -9.71 -23.90
CA THR A 692 10.14 -10.88 -24.28
C THR A 692 11.01 -12.14 -24.41
N LYS A 693 12.21 -12.03 -24.99
CA LYS A 693 13.21 -13.11 -25.01
C LYS A 693 13.63 -13.50 -23.59
N ASP A 694 13.92 -12.51 -22.74
CA ASP A 694 14.26 -12.72 -21.33
C ASP A 694 13.11 -13.42 -20.58
N LEU A 695 11.85 -12.98 -20.77
CA LEU A 695 10.67 -13.65 -20.22
C LEU A 695 10.56 -15.11 -20.67
N VAL A 696 10.71 -15.38 -21.98
CA VAL A 696 10.56 -16.72 -22.52
C VAL A 696 11.71 -17.62 -22.04
N TRP A 697 12.93 -17.09 -21.89
CA TRP A 697 14.03 -17.78 -21.22
C TRP A 697 13.69 -18.09 -19.76
N ASP A 698 13.26 -17.10 -18.97
CA ASP A 698 12.94 -17.32 -17.55
C ASP A 698 11.70 -18.19 -17.34
N TYR A 699 10.73 -18.21 -18.26
CA TYR A 699 9.62 -19.17 -18.26
C TYR A 699 10.14 -20.60 -18.50
N PHE A 700 10.99 -20.79 -19.52
CA PHE A 700 11.62 -22.09 -19.78
C PHE A 700 12.58 -22.51 -18.66
N ARG A 701 13.29 -21.58 -18.02
CA ARG A 701 14.15 -21.84 -16.86
C ARG A 701 13.33 -22.16 -15.62
N ALA A 702 12.26 -21.41 -15.33
CA ALA A 702 11.31 -21.66 -14.24
C ALA A 702 10.44 -22.90 -14.45
N ILE A 703 10.48 -23.54 -15.63
CA ILE A 703 9.99 -24.92 -15.82
C ILE A 703 10.93 -25.91 -15.09
N PHE A 704 12.24 -25.65 -15.03
CA PHE A 704 13.30 -26.45 -14.39
C PHE A 704 13.76 -25.98 -13.00
N ASP A 705 13.60 -24.70 -12.66
CA ASP A 705 14.00 -24.08 -11.37
C ASP A 705 12.78 -23.66 -10.54
N VAL A 706 12.99 -23.06 -9.35
CA VAL A 706 11.94 -22.46 -8.52
C VAL A 706 12.29 -20.99 -8.26
N VAL A 707 11.27 -20.10 -8.22
CA VAL A 707 11.40 -18.62 -8.28
C VAL A 707 11.80 -18.22 -9.74
N VAL A 708 11.27 -17.18 -10.39
CA VAL A 708 10.98 -15.80 -9.93
C VAL A 708 9.68 -15.24 -10.54
N GLU A 709 8.94 -14.43 -9.78
CA GLU A 709 8.08 -13.35 -10.32
C GLU A 709 8.86 -12.04 -10.22
N SER A 710 9.19 -11.38 -11.34
CA SER A 710 9.96 -10.14 -11.34
C SER A 710 9.22 -8.97 -12.01
N PHE A 711 9.29 -7.79 -11.36
CA PHE A 711 8.93 -6.50 -11.95
C PHE A 711 10.12 -5.83 -12.66
N GLU A 712 11.25 -6.53 -12.73
CA GLU A 712 12.53 -6.08 -13.28
C GLU A 712 12.42 -5.62 -14.76
N PRO A 713 11.73 -6.36 -15.67
CA PRO A 713 11.58 -5.91 -17.05
C PRO A 713 10.86 -4.56 -17.20
N VAL A 714 9.95 -4.24 -16.28
CA VAL A 714 9.18 -2.98 -16.29
C VAL A 714 10.06 -1.78 -15.96
N ILE A 715 10.99 -1.98 -15.01
CA ILE A 715 11.94 -0.95 -14.57
C ILE A 715 13.05 -0.77 -15.62
N GLU A 716 13.57 -1.86 -16.16
CA GLU A 716 14.59 -1.82 -17.22
C GLU A 716 14.06 -1.16 -18.50
N LEU A 717 12.87 -1.54 -18.97
CA LEU A 717 12.27 -0.96 -20.17
C LEU A 717 12.08 0.56 -20.03
N ALA A 718 11.64 1.01 -18.85
CA ALA A 718 11.53 2.43 -18.52
C ALA A 718 12.88 3.18 -18.34
N LEU A 719 14.00 2.46 -18.32
CA LEU A 719 15.36 3.02 -18.21
C LEU A 719 16.19 2.87 -19.48
N LEU A 720 15.81 1.96 -20.39
CA LEU A 720 16.46 1.74 -21.68
C LEU A 720 15.91 2.66 -22.78
N GLU A 721 14.64 3.05 -22.67
CA GLU A 721 13.97 3.82 -23.72
C GLU A 721 14.48 5.26 -23.91
N VAL A 722 14.51 5.66 -25.17
CA VAL A 722 15.26 6.83 -25.67
C VAL A 722 14.62 8.16 -25.31
N GLY A 723 15.43 9.04 -24.71
CA GLY A 723 15.03 10.41 -24.37
C GLY A 723 14.17 10.52 -23.11
N GLY A 724 14.48 11.52 -22.27
CA GLY A 724 13.79 11.73 -20.99
C GLY A 724 12.29 12.03 -21.09
N GLY A 725 11.78 12.33 -22.28
CA GLY A 725 10.34 12.47 -22.55
C GLY A 725 9.62 11.12 -22.67
N LEU A 726 10.22 10.14 -23.34
CA LEU A 726 9.64 8.81 -23.56
C LEU A 726 9.57 8.03 -22.25
N ALA A 727 10.69 7.93 -21.53
CA ALA A 727 10.75 7.31 -20.20
C ALA A 727 9.73 7.92 -19.21
N LEU A 728 9.48 9.24 -19.28
CA LEU A 728 8.49 9.91 -18.45
C LEU A 728 7.03 9.58 -18.88
N LYS A 729 6.73 9.50 -20.18
CA LYS A 729 5.41 9.05 -20.67
C LYS A 729 5.12 7.60 -20.26
N ILE A 730 6.11 6.73 -20.42
CA ILE A 730 6.14 5.31 -20.03
C ILE A 730 5.86 5.16 -18.51
N LEU A 731 6.67 5.79 -17.65
CA LEU A 731 6.53 5.67 -16.20
C LEU A 731 5.21 6.25 -15.65
N ARG A 732 4.58 7.21 -16.33
CA ARG A 732 3.29 7.80 -15.91
C ARG A 732 2.08 6.91 -16.21
N LYS A 733 2.21 5.87 -17.03
CA LYS A 733 1.16 4.85 -17.30
C LYS A 733 1.20 3.66 -16.32
N LEU A 734 2.13 3.62 -15.37
CA LEU A 734 2.21 2.54 -14.37
C LEU A 734 1.05 2.58 -13.35
N PRO A 735 0.45 1.43 -12.98
CA PRO A 735 -0.56 1.37 -11.92
C PRO A 735 -0.03 1.89 -10.57
N LEU A 736 -0.84 2.69 -9.85
CA LEU A 736 -0.44 3.41 -8.62
C LEU A 736 0.26 2.55 -7.56
N ARG A 737 -0.17 1.28 -7.40
CA ARG A 737 0.42 0.29 -6.46
C ARG A 737 1.90 -0.01 -6.71
N TYR A 738 2.39 0.17 -7.95
CA TYR A 738 3.77 -0.11 -8.33
C TYR A 738 4.66 1.15 -8.40
N ILE A 739 4.09 2.34 -8.20
CA ILE A 739 4.85 3.60 -8.16
C ILE A 739 5.53 3.73 -6.78
N SER A 740 6.57 2.91 -6.57
CA SER A 740 7.41 2.86 -5.37
C SER A 740 8.20 4.16 -5.16
N ASN A 741 8.70 4.41 -3.94
CA ASN A 741 9.50 5.62 -3.66
C ASN A 741 10.74 5.77 -4.57
N PRO A 742 11.51 4.72 -4.90
CA PRO A 742 12.54 4.80 -5.95
C PRO A 742 12.00 5.26 -7.31
N ILE A 743 10.86 4.71 -7.76
CA ILE A 743 10.24 5.07 -9.05
C ILE A 743 9.71 6.52 -9.02
N ARG A 744 9.08 6.97 -7.93
CA ARG A 744 8.74 8.40 -7.71
C ARG A 744 9.97 9.28 -7.80
N ASN A 745 11.08 8.87 -7.20
CA ASN A 745 12.33 9.60 -7.27
C ASN A 745 12.96 9.60 -8.67
N VAL A 746 12.71 8.60 -9.52
CA VAL A 746 13.09 8.64 -10.95
C VAL A 746 12.16 9.57 -11.74
N ILE A 747 10.84 9.44 -11.59
CA ILE A 747 9.84 10.32 -12.22
C ILE A 747 10.12 11.79 -11.88
N ASN A 748 10.34 12.11 -10.60
CA ASN A 748 10.64 13.47 -10.13
C ASN A 748 11.98 14.00 -10.67
N ARG A 749 12.98 13.13 -10.90
CA ARG A 749 14.26 13.53 -11.54
C ARG A 749 14.09 13.76 -13.05
N LEU A 750 13.29 12.96 -13.73
CA LEU A 750 12.97 13.15 -15.15
C LEU A 750 12.17 14.46 -15.35
N LEU A 751 11.16 14.71 -14.51
CA LEU A 751 10.42 15.98 -14.45
C LEU A 751 11.31 17.20 -14.19
N ALA A 752 12.36 17.06 -13.37
CA ALA A 752 13.33 18.11 -13.10
C ALA A 752 14.42 18.27 -14.20
N SER A 753 14.48 17.38 -15.20
CA SER A 753 15.56 17.31 -16.19
C SER A 753 15.34 18.16 -17.46
N SER A 754 14.63 19.29 -17.33
CA SER A 754 14.45 20.33 -18.36
C SER A 754 15.71 21.18 -18.61
N SER A 755 16.88 20.72 -18.17
CA SER A 755 18.17 21.35 -18.47
C SER A 755 18.73 20.83 -19.79
N GLN A 756 19.03 21.75 -20.72
CA GLN A 756 19.78 21.49 -21.96
C GLN A 756 21.16 20.86 -21.72
N ALA A 757 21.77 21.07 -20.55
CA ALA A 757 23.21 20.89 -20.32
C ALA A 757 23.78 19.50 -20.66
N PHE A 758 23.02 18.42 -20.47
CA PHE A 758 23.42 17.05 -20.81
C PHE A 758 22.75 16.51 -22.08
N SER A 759 22.19 17.35 -22.97
CA SER A 759 21.48 16.90 -24.19
C SER A 759 22.34 16.02 -25.10
N ASN A 760 23.65 16.27 -25.12
CA ASN A 760 24.58 15.69 -26.09
C ASN A 760 25.24 14.39 -25.59
N PHE A 761 24.89 13.90 -24.39
CA PHE A 761 25.46 12.68 -23.81
C PHE A 761 24.40 11.63 -23.51
N LYS A 762 24.58 10.43 -24.08
CA LYS A 762 23.59 9.36 -24.05
C LYS A 762 23.20 8.90 -22.64
N HIS A 763 24.17 8.88 -21.70
CA HIS A 763 23.94 8.38 -20.34
C HIS A 763 24.16 9.43 -19.23
N ALA A 764 24.86 10.55 -19.48
CA ALA A 764 25.11 11.55 -18.44
C ALA A 764 23.80 12.20 -17.94
N LYS A 765 22.83 12.44 -18.85
CA LYS A 765 21.49 12.94 -18.48
C LYS A 765 20.68 11.97 -17.61
N LYS A 766 20.86 10.65 -17.78
CA LYS A 766 20.14 9.58 -17.04
C LYS A 766 20.60 9.47 -15.58
N TYR A 767 21.90 9.63 -15.32
CA TYR A 767 22.51 9.36 -14.01
C TYR A 767 23.01 10.61 -13.26
N GLY A 768 23.31 11.71 -13.97
CA GLY A 768 23.80 12.98 -13.42
C GLY A 768 25.25 12.93 -12.90
N ILE A 769 25.71 14.04 -12.32
CA ILE A 769 27.02 14.12 -11.66
C ILE A 769 26.90 13.58 -10.23
N LYS A 770 27.68 12.54 -9.92
CA LYS A 770 27.72 11.84 -8.63
C LYS A 770 29.16 11.48 -8.27
N THR A 771 29.45 10.98 -7.07
CA THR A 771 30.76 10.34 -6.85
C THR A 771 30.85 9.00 -7.60
N TYR A 772 32.06 8.52 -7.86
CA TYR A 772 32.26 7.19 -8.46
C TYR A 772 31.64 6.06 -7.60
N SER A 773 31.71 6.16 -6.27
CA SER A 773 31.05 5.24 -5.33
C SER A 773 29.53 5.33 -5.36
N GLU A 774 28.95 6.53 -5.44
CA GLU A 774 27.52 6.73 -5.64
C GLU A 774 27.03 6.13 -6.96
N LEU A 775 27.77 6.28 -8.06
CA LEU A 775 27.44 5.65 -9.35
C LEU A 775 27.52 4.12 -9.26
N GLY A 776 28.53 3.58 -8.58
CA GLY A 776 28.63 2.15 -8.29
C GLY A 776 27.44 1.62 -7.50
N LYS A 777 27.01 2.34 -6.47
CA LYS A 777 25.81 1.99 -5.70
C LYS A 777 24.55 2.11 -6.54
N VAL A 778 24.39 3.16 -7.34
CA VAL A 778 23.21 3.33 -8.24
C VAL A 778 23.10 2.17 -9.24
N PHE A 779 24.21 1.68 -9.78
CA PHE A 779 24.20 0.51 -10.67
C PHE A 779 23.84 -0.77 -9.89
N SER A 780 24.43 -0.98 -8.71
CA SER A 780 24.11 -2.13 -7.85
C SER A 780 22.66 -2.15 -7.34
N ASP A 781 22.09 -0.97 -7.04
CA ASP A 781 20.70 -0.79 -6.59
C ASP A 781 19.69 -1.00 -7.73
N LEU A 782 20.17 -1.05 -8.98
CA LEU A 782 19.39 -1.24 -10.21
C LEU A 782 19.67 -2.59 -10.89
N GLY A 783 20.47 -3.49 -10.28
CA GLY A 783 20.87 -4.78 -10.87
C GLY A 783 21.86 -4.71 -12.06
N ILE A 784 21.93 -3.57 -12.75
CA ILE A 784 22.70 -3.39 -13.99
C ILE A 784 24.22 -3.34 -13.78
N THR A 785 24.95 -3.88 -14.75
CA THR A 785 26.43 -3.77 -14.80
C THR A 785 26.90 -2.80 -15.88
N ARG A 786 28.09 -2.23 -15.68
CA ARG A 786 28.76 -1.38 -16.69
C ARG A 786 29.06 -2.11 -18.00
N ALA A 787 29.25 -3.43 -17.93
CA ALA A 787 29.47 -4.28 -19.10
C ALA A 787 28.18 -4.45 -19.92
N LEU A 788 27.05 -4.71 -19.24
CA LEU A 788 25.72 -4.83 -19.84
C LEU A 788 25.29 -3.53 -20.55
N GLU A 789 25.36 -2.40 -19.84
CA GLU A 789 25.03 -1.07 -20.38
C GLU A 789 26.08 -0.56 -21.41
N LYS A 790 27.24 -1.23 -21.56
CA LYS A 790 28.38 -0.83 -22.42
C LYS A 790 28.93 0.58 -22.11
N VAL A 791 28.82 1.01 -20.85
CA VAL A 791 29.22 2.34 -20.34
C VAL A 791 30.46 2.28 -19.45
N GLN A 792 31.04 3.45 -19.21
CA GLN A 792 32.17 3.68 -18.30
C GLN A 792 31.84 4.86 -17.37
N PHE A 793 32.34 4.81 -16.15
CA PHE A 793 32.27 5.96 -15.23
C PHE A 793 33.50 6.83 -15.47
N HIS A 794 33.31 7.99 -16.07
CA HIS A 794 34.35 8.97 -16.29
C HIS A 794 34.50 9.84 -15.04
N HIS A 795 35.71 9.89 -14.46
CA HIS A 795 36.05 10.88 -13.43
C HIS A 795 36.29 12.25 -14.06
N LEU A 796 35.61 13.27 -13.53
CA LEU A 796 35.69 14.64 -14.05
C LEU A 796 37.09 15.27 -13.86
N ILE A 797 37.92 14.70 -13.00
CA ILE A 797 39.37 14.96 -12.90
C ILE A 797 40.05 13.59 -12.93
N GLU A 798 41.01 13.37 -13.82
CA GLU A 798 41.58 12.03 -14.03
C GLU A 798 42.30 11.49 -12.78
N GLN A 799 42.04 10.22 -12.45
CA GLN A 799 42.57 9.55 -11.25
C GLN A 799 44.11 9.60 -11.12
N ARG A 800 44.85 9.75 -12.23
CA ARG A 800 46.32 9.88 -12.22
C ARG A 800 46.83 11.06 -11.38
N PHE A 801 46.01 12.09 -11.17
CA PHE A 801 46.35 13.25 -10.35
C PHE A 801 46.18 13.02 -8.83
N VAL A 802 45.71 11.83 -8.39
CA VAL A 802 45.45 11.53 -6.97
C VAL A 802 46.66 11.72 -6.07
N ASN A 803 47.88 11.62 -6.60
CA ASN A 803 49.11 11.80 -5.82
C ASN A 803 49.50 13.27 -5.58
N ASN A 804 48.90 14.24 -6.29
CA ASN A 804 49.14 15.66 -6.04
C ASN A 804 48.41 16.11 -4.76
N THR A 805 49.15 16.57 -3.76
CA THR A 805 48.62 16.97 -2.44
C THR A 805 47.58 18.09 -2.52
N ALA A 806 47.71 19.03 -3.46
CA ALA A 806 46.71 20.08 -3.65
C ALA A 806 45.40 19.53 -4.23
N ILE A 807 45.46 18.49 -5.07
CA ILE A 807 44.28 17.78 -5.59
C ILE A 807 43.61 16.95 -4.48
N LYS A 808 44.38 16.29 -3.60
CA LYS A 808 43.84 15.62 -2.40
C LYS A 808 43.08 16.58 -1.49
N ASN A 809 43.55 17.82 -1.34
CA ASN A 809 42.89 18.85 -0.54
C ASN A 809 41.63 19.42 -1.21
N TRP A 810 41.56 19.43 -2.55
CA TRP A 810 40.41 19.93 -3.32
C TRP A 810 39.29 18.89 -3.49
N LEU A 811 39.62 17.63 -3.73
CA LEU A 811 38.67 16.56 -4.11
C LEU A 811 38.59 15.40 -3.11
N GLY A 812 39.43 15.40 -2.06
CA GLY A 812 39.60 14.30 -1.12
C GLY A 812 40.63 13.27 -1.58
N SER A 813 41.11 12.46 -0.63
CA SER A 813 42.21 11.49 -0.83
C SER A 813 41.81 10.18 -1.53
N SER A 814 40.51 9.95 -1.78
CA SER A 814 40.00 8.71 -2.40
C SER A 814 39.23 9.03 -3.69
N THR A 815 39.66 8.44 -4.81
CA THR A 815 39.02 8.60 -6.12
C THR A 815 37.61 8.02 -6.17
N ASN A 816 37.22 7.18 -5.21
CA ASN A 816 35.83 6.74 -5.04
C ASN A 816 34.88 7.90 -4.71
N ASN A 817 35.38 8.95 -4.02
CA ASN A 817 34.59 10.11 -3.62
C ASN A 817 34.68 11.28 -4.62
N TRP A 818 35.54 11.17 -5.64
CA TRP A 818 35.65 12.17 -6.70
C TRP A 818 34.43 12.14 -7.60
N LYS A 819 34.07 13.30 -8.16
CA LYS A 819 32.89 13.44 -9.03
C LYS A 819 33.12 12.80 -10.41
N SER A 820 32.07 12.17 -10.90
CA SER A 820 32.03 11.34 -12.10
C SER A 820 30.69 11.47 -12.82
N ILE A 821 30.70 11.09 -14.10
CA ILE A 821 29.52 10.92 -14.97
C ILE A 821 29.56 9.57 -15.68
N VAL A 822 28.41 9.10 -16.16
CA VAL A 822 28.29 7.86 -16.93
C VAL A 822 28.31 8.20 -18.42
N LEU A 823 29.22 7.59 -19.17
CA LEU A 823 29.44 7.82 -20.60
C LEU A 823 29.59 6.49 -21.35
N THR A 824 29.27 6.45 -22.64
CA THR A 824 29.74 5.40 -23.54
C THR A 824 31.26 5.43 -23.66
N ARG A 825 31.85 4.32 -24.13
CA ARG A 825 33.30 4.24 -24.42
C ARG A 825 33.79 5.30 -25.41
N ALA A 826 32.94 5.74 -26.36
CA ALA A 826 33.29 6.76 -27.34
C ALA A 826 33.35 8.17 -26.71
N GLU A 827 32.29 8.57 -26.00
CA GLU A 827 32.24 9.86 -25.28
C GLU A 827 33.36 9.96 -24.23
N HIS A 828 33.65 8.88 -23.51
CA HIS A 828 34.75 8.84 -22.54
C HIS A 828 36.13 9.01 -23.19
N GLN A 829 36.33 8.49 -24.41
CA GLN A 829 37.60 8.64 -25.13
C GLN A 829 37.85 10.09 -25.55
N VAL A 830 36.80 10.87 -25.87
CA VAL A 830 36.92 12.31 -26.18
C VAL A 830 37.54 13.06 -25.00
N PHE A 831 36.99 12.91 -23.80
CA PHE A 831 37.53 13.55 -22.60
C PHE A 831 38.93 13.04 -22.23
N THR A 832 39.16 11.72 -22.31
CA THR A 832 40.50 11.12 -22.09
C THR A 832 41.56 11.72 -23.02
N ASN A 833 41.21 11.95 -24.29
CA ASN A 833 42.10 12.60 -25.25
C ASN A 833 42.30 14.09 -24.91
N GLY A 834 41.23 14.82 -24.56
CA GLY A 834 41.29 16.23 -24.16
C GLY A 834 42.17 16.49 -22.93
N TRP A 835 42.17 15.57 -21.95
CA TRP A 835 43.06 15.59 -20.79
C TRP A 835 44.52 15.30 -21.15
N ARG A 836 44.77 14.23 -21.92
CA ARG A 836 46.14 13.84 -22.36
C ARG A 836 46.79 14.89 -23.26
N GLN A 837 46.00 15.60 -24.07
CA GLN A 837 46.47 16.69 -24.93
C GLN A 837 47.03 17.85 -24.12
N ARG A 838 46.36 18.25 -23.03
CA ARG A 838 46.72 19.42 -22.21
C ARG A 838 47.80 19.12 -21.19
N ILE A 839 47.63 18.01 -20.45
CA ILE A 839 48.57 17.53 -19.45
C ILE A 839 49.00 16.14 -19.86
N GLY A 840 50.22 16.03 -20.41
CA GLY A 840 50.71 14.80 -21.02
C GLY A 840 50.90 13.67 -20.00
N TYR A 841 50.93 12.43 -20.51
CA TYR A 841 50.91 11.22 -19.69
C TYR A 841 52.32 10.69 -19.43
N GLY A 842 52.59 10.27 -18.19
CA GLY A 842 53.94 9.90 -17.76
C GLY A 842 54.87 11.11 -17.80
N ASN A 843 56.03 10.96 -18.44
CA ASN A 843 57.05 12.00 -18.56
C ASN A 843 56.88 12.90 -19.81
N VAL A 844 55.88 12.64 -20.65
CA VAL A 844 55.60 13.45 -21.85
C VAL A 844 54.82 14.69 -21.44
N ASN A 845 55.27 15.89 -21.82
CA ASN A 845 54.54 17.13 -21.59
C ASN A 845 53.38 17.30 -22.59
N GLY A 846 52.25 17.84 -22.12
CA GLY A 846 51.13 18.24 -22.97
C GLY A 846 51.28 19.67 -23.49
N SER A 847 50.23 20.20 -24.14
CA SER A 847 50.22 21.55 -24.71
C SER A 847 50.40 22.68 -23.68
N PHE A 848 50.22 22.40 -22.39
CA PHE A 848 50.51 23.35 -21.31
C PHE A 848 51.97 23.33 -20.84
N GLY A 849 52.85 22.52 -21.45
CA GLY A 849 54.24 22.35 -21.03
C GLY A 849 54.43 21.46 -19.80
N VAL A 850 53.35 20.90 -19.24
CA VAL A 850 53.35 20.05 -18.04
C VAL A 850 52.85 18.63 -18.31
N ASN A 851 53.21 17.71 -17.42
CA ASN A 851 52.87 16.29 -17.46
C ASN A 851 52.25 15.83 -16.12
N THR A 852 51.99 14.54 -15.96
CA THR A 852 51.32 13.98 -14.77
C THR A 852 52.05 14.29 -13.43
N SER A 853 53.38 14.41 -13.42
CA SER A 853 54.15 14.70 -12.19
C SER A 853 54.44 16.20 -11.99
N THR A 854 54.43 17.00 -13.05
CA THR A 854 54.75 18.44 -12.99
C THR A 854 53.55 19.38 -12.97
N ALA A 855 52.35 18.91 -13.30
CA ALA A 855 51.14 19.75 -13.32
C ALA A 855 50.72 20.24 -11.93
N THR A 856 50.53 21.55 -11.79
CA THR A 856 50.02 22.20 -10.58
C THR A 856 48.50 22.09 -10.46
N LEU A 857 47.94 22.47 -9.30
CA LEU A 857 46.49 22.64 -9.15
C LEU A 857 45.92 23.59 -10.22
N LEU A 858 46.61 24.70 -10.51
CA LEU A 858 46.18 25.69 -11.49
C LEU A 858 46.19 25.12 -12.91
N ASP A 859 47.16 24.27 -13.26
CA ASP A 859 47.18 23.58 -14.55
C ASP A 859 46.01 22.60 -14.72
N ILE A 860 45.70 21.84 -13.68
CA ILE A 860 44.61 20.86 -13.68
C ILE A 860 43.24 21.57 -13.71
N GLN A 861 43.08 22.68 -12.99
CA GLN A 861 41.89 23.53 -13.07
C GLN A 861 41.76 24.23 -14.42
N ARG A 862 42.85 24.75 -15.00
CA ARG A 862 42.90 25.31 -16.36
C ARG A 862 42.52 24.26 -17.41
N ALA A 863 43.02 23.03 -17.26
CA ALA A 863 42.70 21.93 -18.17
C ALA A 863 41.22 21.55 -18.09
N ALA A 864 40.67 21.41 -16.87
CA ALA A 864 39.23 21.18 -16.68
C ALA A 864 38.37 22.30 -17.30
N ARG A 865 38.74 23.57 -17.12
CA ARG A 865 38.05 24.72 -17.73
C ARG A 865 37.97 24.64 -19.26
N GLU A 866 39.05 24.22 -19.92
CA GLU A 866 39.05 24.06 -21.38
C GLU A 866 38.35 22.79 -21.87
N ILE A 867 38.48 21.68 -21.14
CA ILE A 867 37.91 20.37 -21.52
C ILE A 867 36.39 20.36 -21.35
N TYR A 868 35.88 21.04 -20.32
CA TYR A 868 34.46 21.15 -20.02
C TYR A 868 33.88 22.55 -20.30
N LYS A 869 34.53 23.33 -21.18
CA LYS A 869 34.10 24.70 -21.56
C LYS A 869 32.64 24.77 -22.03
N ASP A 870 32.17 23.72 -22.71
CA ASP A 870 30.82 23.61 -23.28
C ASP A 870 29.82 22.95 -22.30
N TYR A 871 30.26 22.64 -21.07
CA TYR A 871 29.55 21.89 -20.03
C TYR A 871 29.62 22.63 -18.66
N PRO A 872 28.99 23.81 -18.54
CA PRO A 872 29.12 24.70 -17.37
C PRO A 872 28.64 24.10 -16.04
N GLU A 873 27.81 23.06 -16.10
CA GLU A 873 27.36 22.27 -14.95
C GLU A 873 28.43 21.29 -14.42
N ILE A 874 29.32 20.77 -15.28
CA ILE A 874 30.52 20.04 -14.87
C ILE A 874 31.48 20.98 -14.16
N LEU A 875 31.72 22.18 -14.72
CA LEU A 875 32.56 23.20 -14.09
C LEU A 875 32.02 23.61 -12.71
N ARG A 876 30.71 23.91 -12.63
CA ARG A 876 30.02 24.21 -11.37
C ARG A 876 30.14 23.07 -10.34
N ALA A 877 30.07 21.80 -10.77
CA ALA A 877 30.21 20.65 -9.88
C ALA A 877 31.66 20.39 -9.40
N LEU A 878 32.65 20.96 -10.08
CA LEU A 878 34.05 21.01 -9.66
C LEU A 878 34.41 22.25 -8.83
N GLY A 879 33.51 23.24 -8.76
CA GLY A 879 33.77 24.55 -8.15
C GLY A 879 34.65 25.47 -9.01
N LEU A 880 34.54 25.36 -10.34
CA LEU A 880 35.28 26.14 -11.33
C LEU A 880 34.37 27.14 -12.05
#